data_AF-A0A2T7Q0G7-F1
#
_entry.id   AF-A0A2T7Q0G7-F1
#
_cell.length_a   1.000
_cell.length_b   1.000
_cell.length_c   1.000
_cell.angle_alpha   90.00
_cell.angle_beta   90.00
_cell.angle_gamma   90.00
#
_symmetry.space_group_name_H-M   'P 1'
#
loop_
_entity.id
_entity.type
_entity.pdbx_description
1 polymer ?
#
loop_
_entity_poly.entity_id
_entity_poly.type
_entity_poly.pdbx_seq_one_letter_code
_entity_poly.pdbx_strand_id
1 'polypeptide(L)'
;MLAISYELLHDYISSTPCVIDANSFSNNIFQNKMDCDICRELRSVPEERNISTQIFSEKYAYSGVPVLIKDAAVNWTAMSTFSFKFFKQLYTETEGSMEAVEDECQFFEYQTEFSSLKQVFNMSDERASFQQGEKPWYVAWSNCHKGIAKTLRSHYQKPYFLPEDSESIPTDWIFLGGSGPGANMHVVGRGATALLAGADFRPKIVAPTAESRVLPRVLRDERHSRKRRHPKHTHLQESPLFNGEALEQECNDEEPSESEFWLTGRSTYLRIDLDIILHNIRILKERCSPETEVMAVIKANAYGHGSVAVARHLSANGIRHFAVATAAEGQELRQAGIKDFIQVFGNCVGEEVNIMQHFHLTPTVTTETFLNHWISWRSMNRVNVHFPVPPVVIKVDSGMSRNGCQPEELPKLMAICRKNGVPVHSLMTHFAQAWDDEEFTKCQLDTFLKAAEPYRGTGIKLQAANSAAIIRGFATDLDIVRPGICIYGLPPDLSQEAVQTVQRLGLRPALSWIAHPNMVKVLPPGRHVGYDQTYVLDKEESIATFSVGYADGYSRLLSEKGVLSTSSGQMQSVVGRVSMDAITVRVEPGTSPATPFYVYTDDLTSPNSVTGVARVTNTIPYEVLTSLATRLPRIYVTKGTLATADGQVIELQGLTGETDYKSETISDS
;
A
#
# COMPACT_ATOMS: atom_id res chain seq x y z
N MET A 1 -32.36 -11.62 -52.24
CA MET A 1 -31.17 -10.74 -52.17
C MET A 1 -30.81 -10.34 -50.73
N LEU A 2 -31.76 -9.92 -49.88
CA LEU A 2 -31.47 -9.52 -48.48
C LEU A 2 -31.05 -10.67 -47.53
N ALA A 3 -31.48 -11.92 -47.78
CA ALA A 3 -31.06 -13.06 -46.95
C ALA A 3 -29.61 -13.49 -47.25
N ILE A 4 -29.22 -13.48 -48.53
CA ILE A 4 -27.85 -13.83 -48.98
C ILE A 4 -26.82 -12.82 -48.47
N SER A 5 -27.20 -11.54 -48.32
CA SER A 5 -26.32 -10.52 -47.73
C SER A 5 -26.14 -10.66 -46.23
N TYR A 6 -27.10 -11.25 -45.51
CA TYR A 6 -26.97 -11.47 -44.07
C TYR A 6 -26.05 -12.65 -43.77
N GLU A 7 -26.19 -13.76 -44.49
CA GLU A 7 -25.28 -14.91 -44.35
C GLU A 7 -23.84 -14.55 -44.74
N LEU A 8 -23.64 -13.81 -45.85
CA LEU A 8 -22.30 -13.36 -46.23
C LEU A 8 -21.69 -12.36 -45.25
N LEU A 9 -22.49 -11.47 -44.67
CA LEU A 9 -22.02 -10.51 -43.66
C LEU A 9 -21.75 -11.19 -42.31
N HIS A 10 -22.60 -12.15 -41.94
CA HIS A 10 -22.43 -12.96 -40.74
C HIS A 10 -21.18 -13.83 -40.86
N ASP A 11 -20.98 -14.51 -41.99
CA ASP A 11 -19.77 -15.28 -42.27
C ASP A 11 -18.55 -14.37 -42.30
N TYR A 12 -18.62 -13.18 -42.93
CA TYR A 12 -17.51 -12.22 -42.93
C TYR A 12 -17.17 -11.69 -41.53
N ILE A 13 -18.16 -11.35 -40.70
CA ILE A 13 -17.92 -10.88 -39.32
C ILE A 13 -17.44 -12.02 -38.43
N SER A 14 -17.96 -13.23 -38.59
CA SER A 14 -17.59 -14.40 -37.79
C SER A 14 -16.27 -15.03 -38.21
N SER A 15 -15.83 -14.84 -39.46
CA SER A 15 -14.55 -15.34 -39.97
C SER A 15 -13.40 -14.33 -39.90
N THR A 16 -13.67 -13.06 -39.54
CA THR A 16 -12.65 -12.01 -39.48
C THR A 16 -12.33 -11.66 -38.02
N PRO A 17 -11.17 -12.06 -37.47
CA PRO A 17 -10.88 -11.96 -36.03
C PRO A 17 -10.85 -10.54 -35.47
N CYS A 18 -10.73 -9.50 -36.30
CA CYS A 18 -10.72 -8.10 -35.87
C CYS A 18 -11.33 -7.19 -36.96
N VAL A 19 -12.62 -6.87 -36.84
CA VAL A 19 -13.30 -5.88 -37.72
C VAL A 19 -13.03 -4.44 -37.24
N ILE A 20 -12.62 -4.27 -35.98
CA ILE A 20 -12.36 -2.98 -35.33
C ILE A 20 -10.98 -3.06 -34.69
N ASP A 21 -10.12 -2.12 -35.03
CA ASP A 21 -8.78 -1.99 -34.45
C ASP A 21 -8.91 -1.53 -32.99
N ALA A 22 -8.81 -2.47 -32.06
CA ALA A 22 -8.96 -2.24 -30.63
C ALA A 22 -7.67 -1.63 -30.10
N ASN A 23 -7.70 -0.36 -29.68
CA ASN A 23 -6.53 0.22 -29.03
C ASN A 23 -6.18 -0.56 -27.74
N SER A 24 -4.94 -0.43 -27.27
CA SER A 24 -4.43 -1.13 -26.08
C SER A 24 -5.30 -0.95 -24.82
N PHE A 25 -6.12 0.09 -24.75
CA PHE A 25 -7.10 0.33 -23.69
C PHE A 25 -8.26 -0.68 -23.73
N SER A 26 -8.84 -0.96 -24.89
CA SER A 26 -9.92 -1.96 -25.01
C SER A 26 -9.46 -3.38 -24.73
N ASN A 27 -8.26 -3.78 -25.19
CA ASN A 27 -7.74 -5.12 -24.94
C ASN A 27 -7.49 -5.41 -23.45
N ASN A 28 -7.17 -4.39 -22.64
CA ASN A 28 -6.99 -4.56 -21.20
C ASN A 28 -8.32 -4.67 -20.42
N ILE A 29 -9.43 -4.15 -20.95
CA ILE A 29 -10.75 -4.21 -20.29
C ILE A 29 -11.37 -5.61 -20.41
N PHE A 30 -11.13 -6.28 -21.54
CA PHE A 30 -11.69 -7.60 -21.83
C PHE A 30 -10.72 -8.76 -21.54
N GLN A 31 -9.52 -8.47 -21.03
CA GLN A 31 -8.62 -9.52 -20.54
C GLN A 31 -9.19 -10.15 -19.28
N ASN A 32 -9.45 -11.47 -19.36
CA ASN A 32 -9.89 -12.25 -18.20
C ASN A 32 -8.86 -12.14 -17.07
N LYS A 33 -9.34 -12.03 -15.82
CA LYS A 33 -8.47 -12.14 -14.66
C LYS A 33 -7.80 -13.51 -14.67
N MET A 34 -6.47 -13.53 -14.66
CA MET A 34 -5.71 -14.76 -14.53
C MET A 34 -5.90 -15.29 -13.10
N ASP A 35 -6.46 -16.49 -12.97
CA ASP A 35 -6.62 -17.17 -11.70
C ASP A 35 -5.30 -17.85 -11.32
N CYS A 36 -4.76 -17.53 -10.16
CA CYS A 36 -3.51 -18.13 -9.67
C CYS A 36 -3.66 -19.61 -9.31
N ASP A 37 -4.87 -20.15 -9.20
CA ASP A 37 -5.13 -21.56 -8.92
C ASP A 37 -4.59 -22.50 -10.02
N ILE A 38 -4.38 -22.01 -11.23
CA ILE A 38 -3.71 -22.76 -12.33
C ILE A 38 -2.30 -23.25 -11.94
N CYS A 39 -1.65 -22.57 -10.99
CA CYS A 39 -0.33 -22.93 -10.50
C CYS A 39 -0.37 -24.03 -9.43
N ARG A 40 -1.52 -24.27 -8.77
CA ARG A 40 -1.64 -25.18 -7.62
C ARG A 40 -1.43 -26.65 -8.01
N GLU A 41 -1.81 -27.02 -9.24
CA GLU A 41 -1.66 -28.39 -9.77
C GLU A 41 -0.40 -28.59 -10.64
N LEU A 42 0.41 -27.54 -10.82
CA LEU A 42 1.53 -27.56 -11.74
C LEU A 42 2.72 -28.34 -11.17
N ARG A 43 2.80 -29.64 -11.47
CA ARG A 43 3.91 -30.52 -11.04
C ARG A 43 5.15 -30.43 -11.94
N SER A 44 5.00 -29.99 -13.18
CA SER A 44 6.07 -29.82 -14.18
C SER A 44 5.59 -28.92 -15.32
N VAL A 45 6.51 -28.23 -15.99
CA VAL A 45 6.22 -27.45 -17.20
C VAL A 45 6.28 -28.38 -18.42
N PRO A 46 5.20 -28.52 -19.21
CA PRO A 46 5.23 -29.28 -20.46
C PRO A 46 6.28 -28.71 -21.42
N GLU A 47 7.07 -29.60 -22.01
CA GLU A 47 8.06 -29.25 -23.03
C GLU A 47 7.57 -29.71 -24.39
N GLU A 48 7.50 -28.80 -25.36
CA GLU A 48 7.02 -29.09 -26.71
C GLU A 48 8.07 -28.70 -27.75
N ARG A 49 7.98 -29.33 -28.92
CA ARG A 49 8.78 -29.08 -30.13
C ARG A 49 7.91 -29.29 -31.36
N ASN A 50 8.17 -28.53 -32.41
CA ASN A 50 7.47 -28.58 -33.70
C ASN A 50 5.94 -28.54 -33.55
N ILE A 51 5.45 -27.70 -32.63
CA ILE A 51 4.02 -27.59 -32.31
C ILE A 51 3.31 -26.76 -33.37
N SER A 52 2.21 -27.27 -33.93
CA SER A 52 1.42 -26.47 -34.87
C SER A 52 0.75 -25.29 -34.17
N THR A 53 0.55 -24.19 -34.90
CA THR A 53 -0.17 -23.00 -34.42
C THR A 53 -1.55 -23.35 -33.85
N GLN A 54 -2.28 -24.28 -34.50
CA GLN A 54 -3.60 -24.72 -34.03
C GLN A 54 -3.52 -25.38 -32.64
N ILE A 55 -2.61 -26.34 -32.48
CA ILE A 55 -2.45 -27.04 -31.20
C ILE A 55 -1.98 -26.07 -30.11
N PHE A 56 -1.10 -25.12 -30.45
CA PHE A 56 -0.66 -24.11 -29.50
C PHE A 56 -1.80 -23.19 -29.05
N SER A 57 -2.63 -22.71 -29.97
CA SER A 57 -3.77 -21.85 -29.67
C SER A 57 -4.82 -22.55 -28.82
N GLU A 58 -5.15 -23.81 -29.14
CA GLU A 58 -6.15 -24.60 -28.41
C GLU A 58 -5.67 -25.00 -27.01
N LYS A 59 -4.40 -25.41 -26.88
CA LYS A 59 -3.90 -26.01 -25.65
C LYS A 59 -3.23 -25.02 -24.69
N TYR A 60 -2.59 -23.97 -25.22
CA TYR A 60 -1.68 -23.14 -24.42
C TYR A 60 -2.03 -21.66 -24.43
N ALA A 61 -2.35 -21.06 -25.58
CA ALA A 61 -2.42 -19.60 -25.74
C ALA A 61 -3.34 -18.87 -24.74
N TYR A 62 -4.43 -19.52 -24.31
CA TYR A 62 -5.42 -18.93 -23.39
C TYR A 62 -5.62 -19.73 -22.10
N SER A 63 -4.79 -20.75 -21.87
CA SER A 63 -4.92 -21.65 -20.71
C SER A 63 -4.34 -21.07 -19.41
N GLY A 64 -3.43 -20.10 -19.52
CA GLY A 64 -2.61 -19.61 -18.41
C GLY A 64 -1.53 -20.60 -17.93
N VAL A 65 -1.52 -21.83 -18.43
CA VAL A 65 -0.55 -22.87 -18.05
C VAL A 65 0.80 -22.59 -18.74
N PRO A 66 1.92 -22.54 -18.00
CA PRO A 66 3.25 -22.36 -18.60
C PRO A 66 3.61 -23.54 -19.50
N VAL A 67 4.25 -23.25 -20.64
CA VAL A 67 4.77 -24.24 -21.59
C VAL A 67 6.17 -23.81 -22.05
N LEU A 68 7.07 -24.78 -22.24
CA LEU A 68 8.41 -24.56 -22.77
C LEU A 68 8.50 -25.06 -24.22
N ILE A 69 8.60 -24.14 -25.19
CA ILE A 69 8.82 -24.49 -26.61
C ILE A 69 10.31 -24.45 -26.93
N LYS A 70 10.95 -25.62 -27.04
CA LYS A 70 12.42 -25.72 -27.13
C LYS A 70 13.01 -25.32 -28.48
N ASP A 71 12.19 -25.19 -29.51
CA ASP A 71 12.61 -24.85 -30.87
C ASP A 71 12.03 -23.51 -31.39
N ALA A 72 11.52 -22.68 -30.48
CA ALA A 72 10.94 -21.36 -30.78
C ALA A 72 11.90 -20.42 -31.53
N ALA A 73 13.18 -20.47 -31.18
CA ALA A 73 14.21 -19.54 -31.64
C ALA A 73 15.20 -20.16 -32.65
N VAL A 74 14.90 -21.33 -33.23
CA VAL A 74 15.84 -22.06 -34.11
C VAL A 74 16.29 -21.22 -35.31
N ASN A 75 15.41 -20.36 -35.83
CA ASN A 75 15.70 -19.51 -36.99
C ASN A 75 16.16 -18.09 -36.60
N TRP A 76 16.39 -17.82 -35.31
CA TRP A 76 16.81 -16.50 -34.86
C TRP A 76 18.33 -16.39 -34.89
N THR A 77 18.85 -15.51 -35.73
CA THR A 77 20.29 -15.18 -35.73
C THR A 77 20.70 -14.52 -34.41
N ALA A 78 19.76 -13.90 -33.69
CA ALA A 78 19.93 -13.30 -32.37
C ALA A 78 20.66 -14.21 -31.38
N MET A 79 20.42 -15.52 -31.40
CA MET A 79 21.08 -16.49 -30.50
C MET A 79 22.61 -16.54 -30.65
N SER A 80 23.11 -16.17 -31.83
CA SER A 80 24.54 -16.12 -32.14
C SER A 80 25.09 -14.69 -32.24
N THR A 81 24.23 -13.70 -32.49
CA THR A 81 24.62 -12.32 -32.74
C THR A 81 24.58 -11.46 -31.48
N PHE A 82 23.55 -11.61 -30.64
CA PHE A 82 23.36 -10.74 -29.48
C PHE A 82 24.38 -11.06 -28.40
N SER A 83 25.21 -10.09 -28.11
CA SER A 83 26.29 -10.14 -27.12
C SER A 83 26.50 -8.76 -26.54
N PHE A 84 27.19 -8.67 -25.40
CA PHE A 84 27.56 -7.38 -24.83
C PHE A 84 28.26 -6.48 -25.85
N LYS A 85 29.21 -7.04 -26.62
CA LYS A 85 29.92 -6.30 -27.66
C LYS A 85 28.99 -5.80 -28.77
N PHE A 86 28.06 -6.64 -29.22
CA PHE A 86 27.06 -6.24 -30.21
C PHE A 86 26.23 -5.07 -29.73
N PHE A 87 25.66 -5.13 -28.52
CA PHE A 87 24.84 -4.06 -27.97
C PHE A 87 25.65 -2.78 -27.73
N LYS A 88 26.85 -2.91 -27.15
CA LYS A 88 27.78 -1.78 -26.95
C LYS A 88 28.07 -1.07 -28.27
N GLN A 89 28.40 -1.81 -29.32
CA GLN A 89 28.68 -1.24 -30.64
C GLN A 89 27.42 -0.58 -31.22
N LEU A 90 26.29 -1.30 -31.23
CA LEU A 90 25.04 -0.83 -31.82
C LEU A 90 24.54 0.48 -31.20
N TYR A 91 24.58 0.60 -29.87
CA TYR A 91 24.15 1.82 -29.17
C TYR A 91 25.19 2.94 -29.18
N THR A 92 26.49 2.61 -29.29
CA THR A 92 27.53 3.66 -29.36
C THR A 92 27.64 4.28 -30.76
N GLU A 93 27.44 3.48 -31.81
CA GLU A 93 27.54 3.94 -33.21
C GLU A 93 26.25 4.61 -33.71
N THR A 94 25.12 4.36 -33.06
CA THR A 94 23.83 4.98 -33.43
C THR A 94 23.64 6.29 -32.66
N GLU A 95 23.75 7.42 -33.38
CA GLU A 95 23.58 8.76 -32.84
C GLU A 95 22.21 8.94 -32.15
N GLY A 96 22.21 9.53 -30.96
CA GLY A 96 21.00 9.81 -30.16
C GLY A 96 20.37 8.58 -29.49
N SER A 97 20.93 7.38 -29.66
CA SER A 97 20.32 6.16 -29.13
C SER A 97 20.57 5.93 -27.64
N MET A 98 21.66 6.45 -27.07
CA MET A 98 21.92 6.40 -25.63
C MET A 98 21.09 7.46 -24.89
N GLU A 99 21.04 8.67 -25.44
CA GLU A 99 20.23 9.78 -24.92
C GLU A 99 18.74 9.41 -24.93
N ALA A 100 18.25 8.78 -26.00
CA ALA A 100 16.87 8.29 -26.05
C ALA A 100 16.55 7.30 -24.92
N VAL A 101 17.52 6.48 -24.49
CA VAL A 101 17.30 5.56 -23.36
C VAL A 101 17.25 6.30 -22.02
N GLU A 102 18.04 7.35 -21.85
CA GLU A 102 18.11 8.15 -20.62
C GLU A 102 16.95 9.15 -20.49
N ASP A 103 16.49 9.74 -21.59
CA ASP A 103 15.49 10.82 -21.61
C ASP A 103 14.05 10.34 -21.90
N GLU A 104 13.90 9.30 -22.72
CA GLU A 104 12.58 8.85 -23.23
C GLU A 104 12.19 7.43 -22.80
N CYS A 105 13.13 6.64 -22.28
CA CYS A 105 12.93 5.23 -21.93
C CYS A 105 13.28 4.94 -20.46
N GLN A 106 13.20 3.65 -20.10
CA GLN A 106 13.56 3.14 -18.78
C GLN A 106 14.85 2.32 -18.81
N PHE A 107 15.71 2.59 -17.83
CA PHE A 107 16.87 1.78 -17.46
C PHE A 107 16.65 1.20 -16.06
N PHE A 108 16.98 -0.09 -15.87
CA PHE A 108 16.78 -0.82 -14.63
C PHE A 108 18.09 -1.31 -14.04
N GLU A 109 18.35 -0.85 -12.82
CA GLU A 109 19.51 -1.21 -12.00
C GLU A 109 19.16 -2.45 -11.15
N TYR A 110 19.74 -3.62 -11.45
CA TYR A 110 19.52 -4.82 -10.64
C TYR A 110 20.74 -5.11 -9.77
N GLN A 111 20.75 -4.54 -8.56
CA GLN A 111 21.83 -4.72 -7.56
C GLN A 111 23.24 -4.46 -8.12
N THR A 112 23.34 -3.48 -9.02
CA THR A 112 24.60 -2.99 -9.59
C THR A 112 24.75 -1.50 -9.29
N GLU A 113 25.97 -1.00 -9.40
CA GLU A 113 26.30 0.41 -9.27
C GLU A 113 26.01 1.24 -10.52
N PHE A 114 25.65 0.59 -11.65
CA PHE A 114 25.37 1.30 -12.89
C PHE A 114 24.03 2.02 -12.80
N SER A 115 24.04 3.33 -13.07
CA SER A 115 22.85 4.17 -13.12
C SER A 115 22.44 4.60 -14.53
N SER A 116 23.19 4.17 -15.55
CA SER A 116 22.83 4.44 -16.94
C SER A 116 23.47 3.45 -17.92
N LEU A 117 22.88 3.33 -19.11
CA LEU A 117 23.37 2.44 -20.17
C LEU A 117 24.80 2.80 -20.62
N LYS A 118 25.15 4.08 -20.57
CA LYS A 118 26.51 4.57 -20.85
C LYS A 118 27.53 4.03 -19.86
N GLN A 119 27.18 3.95 -18.58
CA GLN A 119 28.07 3.38 -17.55
C GLN A 119 28.27 1.87 -17.76
N VAL A 120 27.19 1.17 -18.13
CA VAL A 120 27.22 -0.26 -18.48
C VAL A 120 28.19 -0.49 -19.64
N PHE A 121 28.05 0.24 -20.75
CA PHE A 121 28.93 0.04 -21.90
C PHE A 121 30.38 0.53 -21.70
N ASN A 122 30.62 1.35 -20.67
CA ASN A 122 31.96 1.76 -20.25
C ASN A 122 32.65 0.77 -19.28
N MET A 123 32.01 -0.32 -18.89
CA MET A 123 32.65 -1.34 -18.06
C MET A 123 33.82 -2.03 -18.80
N SER A 124 34.75 -2.59 -18.03
CA SER A 124 35.89 -3.33 -18.57
C SER A 124 35.46 -4.63 -19.26
N ASP A 125 36.20 -5.05 -20.29
CA ASP A 125 35.90 -6.27 -21.03
C ASP A 125 36.05 -7.53 -20.15
N GLU A 126 36.96 -7.47 -19.16
CA GLU A 126 37.14 -8.49 -18.13
C GLU A 126 35.88 -8.69 -17.29
N ARG A 127 35.24 -7.57 -16.89
CA ARG A 127 34.00 -7.59 -16.11
C ARG A 127 32.79 -7.98 -16.96
N ALA A 128 32.71 -7.49 -18.20
CA ALA A 128 31.68 -7.88 -19.14
C ALA A 128 31.69 -9.39 -19.44
N SER A 129 32.86 -10.02 -19.35
CA SER A 129 33.08 -11.46 -19.56
C SER A 129 33.04 -12.30 -18.28
N PHE A 130 32.71 -11.71 -17.13
CA PHE A 130 32.66 -12.39 -15.82
C PHE A 130 33.96 -13.09 -15.42
N GLN A 131 35.12 -12.47 -15.66
CA GLN A 131 36.39 -13.01 -15.20
C GLN A 131 36.47 -13.11 -13.67
N GLN A 132 37.23 -14.08 -13.17
CA GLN A 132 37.31 -14.39 -11.73
C GLN A 132 37.86 -13.20 -10.93
N GLY A 133 37.08 -12.72 -9.95
CA GLY A 133 37.43 -11.58 -9.10
C GLY A 133 36.68 -10.29 -9.42
N GLU A 134 36.02 -10.21 -10.58
CA GLU A 134 35.17 -9.08 -10.96
C GLU A 134 33.80 -9.11 -10.28
N LYS A 135 33.19 -7.92 -10.14
CA LYS A 135 31.85 -7.80 -9.55
C LYS A 135 30.77 -8.30 -10.52
N PRO A 136 29.79 -9.11 -10.06
CA PRO A 136 28.65 -9.49 -10.89
C PRO A 136 27.85 -8.25 -11.28
N TRP A 137 27.14 -8.34 -12.40
CA TRP A 137 26.26 -7.29 -12.88
C TRP A 137 25.11 -7.90 -13.68
N TYR A 138 23.96 -7.23 -13.59
CA TYR A 138 22.76 -7.54 -14.35
C TYR A 138 21.98 -6.24 -14.52
N VAL A 139 21.56 -5.93 -15.74
CA VAL A 139 20.81 -4.70 -16.06
C VAL A 139 19.72 -5.00 -17.07
N ALA A 140 18.74 -4.10 -17.16
CA ALA A 140 17.78 -4.12 -18.26
C ALA A 140 17.43 -2.72 -18.74
N TRP A 141 16.96 -2.60 -19.97
CA TRP A 141 16.46 -1.33 -20.49
C TRP A 141 15.43 -1.55 -21.60
N SER A 142 14.55 -0.58 -21.79
CA SER A 142 13.68 -0.49 -22.97
C SER A 142 14.35 0.28 -24.09
N ASN A 143 14.17 -0.16 -25.32
CA ASN A 143 14.58 0.54 -26.52
C ASN A 143 13.44 1.40 -27.10
N CYS A 144 13.62 2.72 -27.15
CA CYS A 144 12.70 3.63 -27.84
C CYS A 144 13.29 4.19 -29.14
N HIS A 145 14.54 3.86 -29.48
CA HIS A 145 15.17 4.34 -30.70
C HIS A 145 14.77 3.47 -31.91
N LYS A 146 14.07 4.07 -32.87
CA LYS A 146 13.53 3.37 -34.05
C LYS A 146 14.61 2.67 -34.90
N GLY A 147 15.78 3.29 -35.01
CA GLY A 147 16.91 2.70 -35.75
C GLY A 147 17.44 1.43 -35.10
N ILE A 148 17.53 1.42 -33.76
CA ILE A 148 17.95 0.26 -32.99
C ILE A 148 16.89 -0.84 -33.11
N ALA A 149 15.60 -0.48 -32.95
CA ALA A 149 14.50 -1.44 -33.02
C ALA A 149 14.47 -2.19 -34.35
N LYS A 150 14.71 -1.47 -35.46
CA LYS A 150 14.80 -2.06 -36.79
C LYS A 150 15.93 -3.07 -36.89
N THR A 151 17.11 -2.74 -36.36
CA THR A 151 18.27 -3.65 -36.37
C THR A 151 18.00 -4.89 -35.51
N LEU A 152 17.48 -4.72 -34.29
CA LEU A 152 17.16 -5.85 -33.40
C LEU A 152 16.13 -6.80 -34.03
N ARG A 153 15.06 -6.26 -34.62
CA ARG A 153 14.00 -7.04 -35.29
C ARG A 153 14.44 -7.72 -36.59
N SER A 154 15.62 -7.40 -37.11
CA SER A 154 16.20 -8.18 -38.22
C SER A 154 16.79 -9.52 -37.78
N HIS A 155 17.03 -9.70 -36.48
CA HIS A 155 17.70 -10.88 -35.91
C HIS A 155 16.76 -11.91 -35.29
N TYR A 156 15.51 -11.56 -35.08
CA TYR A 156 14.48 -12.46 -34.58
C TYR A 156 13.15 -12.16 -35.27
N GLN A 157 12.29 -13.16 -35.33
CA GLN A 157 10.98 -13.06 -35.98
C GLN A 157 9.93 -13.71 -35.09
N LYS A 158 8.65 -13.44 -35.37
CA LYS A 158 7.56 -14.12 -34.67
C LYS A 158 7.78 -15.65 -34.71
N PRO A 159 7.79 -16.35 -33.56
CA PRO A 159 7.90 -17.80 -33.53
C PRO A 159 6.79 -18.47 -34.35
N TYR A 160 7.12 -19.60 -35.00
CA TYR A 160 6.25 -20.28 -35.96
C TYR A 160 4.93 -20.79 -35.36
N PHE A 161 4.89 -21.03 -34.04
CA PHE A 161 3.74 -21.57 -33.34
C PHE A 161 2.76 -20.50 -32.84
N LEU A 162 3.12 -19.22 -32.90
CA LEU A 162 2.21 -18.14 -32.51
C LEU A 162 1.18 -17.88 -33.62
N PRO A 163 -0.09 -17.61 -33.26
CA PRO A 163 -1.12 -17.35 -34.26
C PRO A 163 -0.87 -16.03 -35.02
N GLU A 164 -1.51 -15.92 -36.20
CA GLU A 164 -1.26 -14.81 -37.12
C GLU A 164 -1.61 -13.44 -36.52
N ASP A 165 -2.66 -13.42 -35.70
CA ASP A 165 -3.18 -12.29 -34.93
C ASP A 165 -2.38 -11.99 -33.65
N SER A 166 -1.32 -12.74 -33.35
CA SER A 166 -0.45 -12.44 -32.21
C SER A 166 0.31 -11.12 -32.45
N GLU A 167 0.04 -10.14 -31.59
CA GLU A 167 0.71 -8.84 -31.57
C GLU A 167 1.95 -8.86 -30.69
N SER A 168 3.04 -8.26 -31.18
CA SER A 168 4.20 -7.92 -30.36
C SER A 168 4.09 -6.48 -29.88
N ILE A 169 4.39 -6.23 -28.60
CA ILE A 169 4.51 -4.88 -28.09
C ILE A 169 5.60 -4.13 -28.89
N PRO A 170 5.38 -2.87 -29.29
CA PRO A 170 6.33 -2.13 -30.13
C PRO A 170 7.64 -1.76 -29.43
N THR A 171 7.81 -2.06 -28.14
CA THR A 171 9.00 -1.75 -27.35
C THR A 171 9.83 -3.01 -27.14
N ASP A 172 11.11 -2.97 -27.51
CA ASP A 172 12.04 -4.07 -27.23
C ASP A 172 12.62 -3.89 -25.82
N TRP A 173 12.48 -4.91 -24.98
CA TRP A 173 13.09 -4.95 -23.65
C TRP A 173 14.32 -5.85 -23.67
N ILE A 174 15.46 -5.32 -23.25
CA ILE A 174 16.74 -6.02 -23.29
C ILE A 174 17.21 -6.24 -21.86
N PHE A 175 17.59 -7.48 -21.55
CA PHE A 175 18.14 -7.89 -20.26
C PHE A 175 19.51 -8.51 -20.52
N LEU A 176 20.53 -8.06 -19.78
CA LEU A 176 21.90 -8.47 -19.99
C LEU A 176 22.67 -8.55 -18.67
N GLY A 177 23.39 -9.66 -18.47
CA GLY A 177 24.17 -9.90 -17.26
C GLY A 177 24.56 -11.36 -17.10
N GLY A 178 25.19 -11.67 -15.97
CA GLY A 178 25.73 -13.00 -15.67
C GLY A 178 24.95 -13.72 -14.57
N SER A 179 25.40 -14.92 -14.20
CA SER A 179 24.82 -15.68 -13.09
C SER A 179 25.05 -14.95 -11.76
N GLY A 180 23.97 -14.50 -11.13
CA GLY A 180 23.95 -13.73 -9.89
C GLY A 180 22.52 -13.58 -9.35
N PRO A 181 22.23 -12.63 -8.44
CA PRO A 181 20.86 -12.28 -8.11
C PRO A 181 20.20 -11.73 -9.38
N GLY A 182 19.51 -12.59 -10.13
CA GLY A 182 18.85 -12.22 -11.38
C GLY A 182 17.75 -11.17 -11.16
N ALA A 183 17.07 -10.79 -12.24
CA ALA A 183 15.91 -9.92 -12.11
C ALA A 183 14.84 -10.58 -11.23
N ASN A 184 14.42 -9.90 -10.16
CA ASN A 184 13.16 -10.20 -9.48
C ASN A 184 12.01 -9.74 -10.41
N MET A 185 11.67 -10.55 -11.41
CA MET A 185 10.52 -10.29 -12.27
C MET A 185 9.28 -10.93 -11.65
N HIS A 186 8.43 -10.10 -11.04
CA HIS A 186 7.03 -10.46 -10.81
C HIS A 186 6.28 -10.19 -12.12
N VAL A 187 5.84 -11.23 -12.83
CA VAL A 187 4.96 -11.06 -14.00
C VAL A 187 3.57 -10.75 -13.47
N VAL A 188 3.28 -9.48 -13.24
CA VAL A 188 1.91 -9.01 -13.05
C VAL A 188 1.39 -8.65 -14.43
N GLY A 189 0.39 -9.40 -14.90
CA GLY A 189 -0.37 -9.03 -16.09
C GLY A 189 -1.16 -7.75 -15.84
N ARG A 190 -0.50 -6.59 -15.97
CA ARG A 190 -1.09 -5.26 -16.20
C ARG A 190 -0.06 -4.40 -16.91
N GLY A 191 -0.40 -3.99 -18.14
CA GLY A 191 0.34 -2.93 -18.84
C GLY A 191 0.46 -1.67 -17.97
N ALA A 192 1.62 -1.04 -18.04
CA ALA A 192 2.00 0.26 -17.47
C ALA A 192 2.31 0.35 -15.96
N THR A 193 2.63 -0.75 -15.26
CA THR A 193 3.17 -0.67 -13.88
C THR A 193 4.41 -1.53 -13.69
N ALA A 194 5.54 -1.11 -14.25
CA ALA A 194 6.85 -1.58 -13.81
C ALA A 194 7.34 -0.67 -12.68
N LEU A 195 6.83 -0.91 -11.47
CA LEU A 195 7.38 -0.36 -10.23
C LEU A 195 7.52 -1.52 -9.23
N LEU A 196 8.74 -1.62 -8.71
CA LEU A 196 9.30 -2.74 -7.97
C LEU A 196 8.53 -3.04 -6.68
N ALA A 197 8.20 -4.32 -6.46
CA ALA A 197 8.00 -4.88 -5.13
C ALA A 197 8.94 -6.08 -4.99
N GLY A 198 10.00 -5.91 -4.18
CA GLY A 198 10.86 -7.01 -3.76
C GLY A 198 10.09 -7.90 -2.78
N ALA A 199 9.58 -9.02 -3.25
CA ALA A 199 9.10 -10.11 -2.42
C ALA A 199 9.97 -11.34 -2.71
N ASP A 200 10.72 -11.79 -1.70
CA ASP A 200 11.48 -13.03 -1.71
C ASP A 200 10.52 -14.23 -1.86
N PHE A 201 10.38 -14.74 -3.07
CA PHE A 201 9.81 -16.06 -3.31
C PHE A 201 10.91 -16.93 -3.93
N ARG A 202 11.41 -17.91 -3.17
CA ARG A 202 12.38 -18.90 -3.67
C ARG A 202 11.61 -20.15 -4.13
N PRO A 203 11.47 -20.42 -5.44
CA PRO A 203 11.20 -21.78 -5.87
C PRO A 203 12.46 -22.61 -5.63
N LYS A 204 12.36 -23.64 -4.78
CA LYS A 204 13.38 -24.70 -4.69
C LYS A 204 13.38 -25.48 -6.01
N ILE A 205 14.23 -25.10 -6.96
CA ILE A 205 14.74 -26.04 -7.96
C ILE A 205 16.09 -26.51 -7.42
N VAL A 206 16.10 -27.77 -6.99
CA VAL A 206 17.27 -28.46 -6.46
C VAL A 206 18.29 -28.64 -7.59
N ALA A 207 19.38 -27.89 -7.56
CA ALA A 207 20.61 -28.30 -8.23
C ALA A 207 21.27 -29.42 -7.38
N PRO A 208 21.82 -30.49 -7.97
CA PRO A 208 22.45 -31.57 -7.20
C PRO A 208 23.66 -31.02 -6.43
N THR A 209 23.65 -31.16 -5.12
CA THR A 209 24.75 -30.78 -4.23
C THR A 209 25.87 -31.82 -4.28
N ALA A 210 27.11 -31.35 -4.45
CA ALA A 210 28.30 -32.12 -4.16
C ALA A 210 28.52 -32.23 -2.64
N GLU A 211 28.87 -33.43 -2.19
CA GLU A 211 28.98 -33.89 -0.80
C GLU A 211 30.12 -33.23 -0.01
N SER A 212 29.95 -33.05 1.32
CA SER A 212 30.95 -33.48 2.32
C SER A 212 30.54 -33.29 3.81
N ARG A 213 30.35 -34.44 4.48
CA ARG A 213 30.91 -34.91 5.78
C ARG A 213 30.79 -34.08 7.09
N VAL A 214 29.81 -34.49 7.90
CA VAL A 214 29.77 -34.92 9.34
C VAL A 214 31.04 -34.78 10.23
N LEU A 215 30.88 -34.28 11.47
CA LEU A 215 31.16 -34.93 12.80
C LEU A 215 30.89 -33.97 14.02
N PRO A 216 30.72 -34.46 15.28
CA PRO A 216 29.68 -33.97 16.22
C PRO A 216 30.14 -33.62 17.67
N ARG A 217 29.18 -33.06 18.44
CA ARG A 217 28.90 -33.10 19.91
C ARG A 217 30.05 -33.21 20.92
N VAL A 218 30.00 -32.37 21.97
CA VAL A 218 30.26 -32.79 23.37
C VAL A 218 29.38 -32.03 24.38
N LEU A 219 28.78 -32.79 25.30
CA LEU A 219 27.99 -32.44 26.50
C LEU A 219 28.89 -32.19 27.72
N ARG A 220 28.40 -31.42 28.71
CA ARG A 220 28.60 -31.60 30.18
C ARG A 220 28.07 -30.36 30.93
N ASP A 221 27.71 -30.36 32.20
CA ASP A 221 27.04 -31.28 33.13
C ASP A 221 26.82 -30.46 34.43
N GLU A 222 25.79 -30.82 35.17
CA GLU A 222 25.27 -30.40 36.48
C GLU A 222 26.12 -29.58 37.50
N ARG A 223 25.43 -28.73 38.29
CA ARG A 223 25.28 -28.93 39.76
C ARG A 223 24.39 -27.90 40.53
N HIS A 224 23.41 -28.47 41.24
CA HIS A 224 22.78 -28.17 42.54
C HIS A 224 23.00 -26.83 43.30
N SER A 225 21.92 -26.20 43.83
CA SER A 225 21.44 -26.40 45.24
C SER A 225 20.38 -25.39 45.76
N ARG A 226 19.24 -25.95 46.22
CA ARG A 226 18.45 -25.75 47.48
C ARG A 226 18.01 -24.35 48.04
N LYS A 227 16.66 -24.24 48.17
CA LYS A 227 15.80 -23.91 49.36
C LYS A 227 15.75 -22.41 49.82
N ARG A 228 14.62 -21.73 50.14
CA ARG A 228 13.41 -22.00 50.99
C ARG A 228 12.35 -20.87 50.74
N ARG A 229 11.06 -21.16 50.48
CA ARG A 229 9.82 -20.99 51.33
C ARG A 229 9.63 -19.62 52.04
N HIS A 230 8.67 -18.74 51.67
CA HIS A 230 7.19 -18.67 51.94
C HIS A 230 6.88 -17.43 52.83
N PRO A 231 5.61 -16.96 53.03
CA PRO A 231 4.44 -16.81 52.14
C PRO A 231 3.60 -15.50 52.36
N LYS A 232 2.68 -15.23 51.42
CA LYS A 232 1.25 -14.74 51.50
C LYS A 232 0.82 -13.55 52.40
N HIS A 233 -0.06 -12.70 51.85
CA HIS A 233 -1.43 -12.36 52.34
C HIS A 233 -2.13 -11.39 51.35
N THR A 234 -3.16 -11.82 50.58
CA THR A 234 -4.65 -11.68 50.79
C THR A 234 -5.16 -10.23 50.82
N HIS A 235 -5.78 -9.73 49.74
CA HIS A 235 -7.22 -9.72 49.42
C HIS A 235 -8.09 -8.87 50.36
N LEU A 236 -8.85 -7.92 49.78
CA LEU A 236 -10.17 -7.48 50.24
C LEU A 236 -10.95 -6.88 49.04
N GLN A 237 -12.07 -7.54 48.71
CA GLN A 237 -13.17 -7.04 47.90
C GLN A 237 -14.07 -6.12 48.75
N GLU A 238 -14.80 -5.20 48.12
CA GLU A 238 -16.28 -5.17 48.12
C GLU A 238 -16.84 -4.02 47.24
N SER A 239 -17.95 -4.34 46.55
CA SER A 239 -18.74 -3.56 45.58
C SER A 239 -19.88 -2.76 46.27
N PRO A 240 -21.04 -2.45 45.63
CA PRO A 240 -21.37 -1.79 44.35
C PRO A 240 -22.34 -0.60 44.56
N LEU A 241 -22.69 0.15 43.49
CA LEU A 241 -24.05 0.64 43.16
C LEU A 241 -23.99 1.69 42.03
N PHE A 242 -24.60 1.40 40.87
CA PHE A 242 -25.65 2.21 40.21
C PHE A 242 -25.93 1.68 38.79
N ASN A 243 -27.17 1.26 38.56
CA ASN A 243 -27.73 0.80 37.28
C ASN A 243 -28.12 1.99 36.39
N GLY A 244 -27.78 1.90 35.11
CA GLY A 244 -28.36 2.67 34.02
C GLY A 244 -28.18 1.87 32.73
N GLU A 245 -29.25 1.23 32.26
CA GLU A 245 -29.25 0.38 31.07
C GLU A 245 -28.94 1.21 29.82
N ALA A 246 -27.68 1.17 29.39
CA ALA A 246 -27.31 1.36 28.00
C ALA A 246 -27.41 0.00 27.31
N LEU A 247 -28.01 -0.05 26.12
CA LEU A 247 -27.91 -1.19 25.22
C LEU A 247 -26.45 -1.32 24.77
N GLU A 248 -25.64 -1.97 25.60
CA GLU A 248 -24.33 -2.51 25.25
C GLU A 248 -24.58 -3.65 24.25
N GLN A 249 -24.46 -3.33 22.97
CA GLN A 249 -24.14 -4.35 21.99
C GLN A 249 -22.69 -4.73 22.26
N GLU A 250 -22.47 -5.74 23.11
CA GLU A 250 -21.17 -6.34 23.37
C GLU A 250 -20.51 -6.64 22.02
N CYS A 251 -19.45 -5.89 21.70
CA CYS A 251 -18.45 -6.39 20.77
C CYS A 251 -17.92 -7.65 21.44
N ASN A 252 -18.28 -8.82 20.92
CA ASN A 252 -17.67 -10.07 21.35
C ASN A 252 -16.15 -9.94 21.16
N ASP A 253 -15.44 -9.67 22.26
CA ASP A 253 -13.99 -9.75 22.38
C ASP A 253 -13.59 -11.24 22.33
N GLU A 254 -13.73 -11.85 21.16
CA GLU A 254 -13.17 -13.18 20.89
C GLU A 254 -11.66 -13.05 20.78
N GLU A 255 -10.91 -13.84 21.56
CA GLU A 255 -9.45 -13.88 21.48
C GLU A 255 -9.02 -14.15 20.04
N PRO A 256 -7.98 -13.46 19.52
CA PRO A 256 -7.47 -13.70 18.18
C PRO A 256 -7.12 -15.18 18.03
N SER A 257 -7.86 -15.89 17.18
CA SER A 257 -7.78 -17.34 17.09
C SER A 257 -6.51 -17.78 16.36
N GLU A 258 -6.08 -19.03 16.57
CA GLU A 258 -4.95 -19.64 15.84
C GLU A 258 -5.08 -19.50 14.30
N SER A 259 -6.30 -19.26 13.77
CA SER A 259 -6.57 -19.05 12.34
C SER A 259 -5.96 -17.77 11.77
N GLU A 260 -5.81 -16.69 12.56
CA GLU A 260 -5.25 -15.41 12.10
C GLU A 260 -3.74 -15.51 11.81
N PHE A 261 -3.03 -16.39 12.53
CA PHE A 261 -1.60 -16.66 12.30
C PHE A 261 -1.35 -17.28 10.93
N TRP A 262 -2.18 -18.25 10.52
CA TRP A 262 -2.02 -18.98 9.26
C TRP A 262 -2.22 -18.10 8.02
N LEU A 263 -3.02 -17.04 8.14
CA LEU A 263 -3.30 -16.10 7.05
C LEU A 263 -2.09 -15.26 6.64
N THR A 264 -1.16 -15.00 7.56
CA THR A 264 -0.10 -14.00 7.34
C THR A 264 1.30 -14.58 7.19
N GLY A 265 1.50 -15.83 7.61
CA GLY A 265 2.82 -16.47 7.60
C GLY A 265 3.84 -15.83 8.56
N ARG A 266 3.41 -14.91 9.43
CA ARG A 266 4.23 -14.27 10.47
C ARG A 266 3.52 -14.36 11.82
N SER A 267 4.29 -14.48 12.91
CA SER A 267 3.78 -14.44 14.28
C SER A 267 3.31 -13.06 14.74
N THR A 268 3.20 -12.09 13.83
CA THR A 268 2.77 -10.72 14.14
C THR A 268 2.10 -10.06 12.95
N TYR A 269 1.07 -9.27 13.21
CA TYR A 269 0.24 -8.61 12.20
C TYR A 269 -0.53 -7.42 12.80
N LEU A 270 -1.03 -6.56 11.92
CA LEU A 270 -1.99 -5.52 12.24
C LEU A 270 -3.40 -6.06 11.98
N ARG A 271 -4.28 -5.98 12.97
CA ARG A 271 -5.71 -6.23 12.83
C ARG A 271 -6.41 -4.89 12.67
N ILE A 272 -7.18 -4.72 11.59
CA ILE A 272 -7.78 -3.45 11.19
C ILE A 272 -9.28 -3.63 10.96
N ASP A 273 -10.09 -2.98 11.78
CA ASP A 273 -11.54 -2.99 11.64
C ASP A 273 -12.01 -1.86 10.73
N LEU A 274 -12.52 -2.22 9.55
CA LEU A 274 -12.97 -1.24 8.56
C LEU A 274 -14.34 -0.65 8.90
N ASP A 275 -15.19 -1.40 9.63
CA ASP A 275 -16.49 -0.90 10.07
C ASP A 275 -16.32 0.16 11.17
N ILE A 276 -15.29 0.04 12.02
CA ILE A 276 -14.90 1.10 12.96
C ILE A 276 -14.52 2.39 12.22
N ILE A 277 -13.78 2.31 11.11
CA ILE A 277 -13.43 3.50 10.33
C ILE A 277 -14.69 4.18 9.78
N LEU A 278 -15.63 3.39 9.26
CA LEU A 278 -16.91 3.89 8.77
C LEU A 278 -17.77 4.49 9.90
N HIS A 279 -17.82 3.83 11.06
CA HIS A 279 -18.49 4.30 12.28
C HIS A 279 -17.94 5.66 12.72
N ASN A 280 -16.62 5.80 12.80
CA ASN A 280 -15.97 7.06 13.15
C ASN A 280 -16.31 8.18 12.17
N ILE A 281 -16.36 7.89 10.87
CA ILE A 281 -16.77 8.87 9.84
C ILE A 281 -18.22 9.32 10.06
N ARG A 282 -19.13 8.40 10.40
CA ARG A 282 -20.55 8.73 10.67
C ARG A 282 -20.69 9.66 11.87
N ILE A 283 -20.01 9.37 12.98
CA ILE A 283 -19.97 10.26 14.16
C ILE A 283 -19.45 11.66 13.80
N LEU A 284 -18.37 11.73 13.01
CA LEU A 284 -17.81 13.02 12.59
C LEU A 284 -18.79 13.78 11.68
N LYS A 285 -19.53 13.08 10.81
CA LYS A 285 -20.53 13.66 9.91
C LYS A 285 -21.71 14.26 10.68
N GLU A 286 -22.11 13.67 11.80
CA GLU A 286 -23.17 14.20 12.68
C GLU A 286 -22.83 15.58 13.27
N ARG A 287 -21.54 15.94 13.32
CA ARG A 287 -21.09 17.26 13.76
C ARG A 287 -21.05 18.30 12.65
N CYS A 288 -21.38 17.91 11.43
CA CYS A 288 -21.40 18.77 10.26
C CYS A 288 -22.82 19.08 9.82
N SER A 289 -22.98 20.13 9.01
CA SER A 289 -24.29 20.39 8.40
C SER A 289 -24.70 19.21 7.51
N PRO A 290 -26.02 18.94 7.34
CA PRO A 290 -26.49 17.78 6.57
C PRO A 290 -25.91 17.70 5.16
N GLU A 291 -25.77 18.84 4.47
CA GLU A 291 -25.25 18.94 3.11
C GLU A 291 -23.72 18.82 3.00
N THR A 292 -22.99 18.97 4.11
CA THR A 292 -21.52 18.97 4.10
C THR A 292 -20.95 17.59 3.74
N GLU A 293 -20.20 17.48 2.66
CA GLU A 293 -19.60 16.21 2.26
C GLU A 293 -18.36 15.88 3.11
N VAL A 294 -18.09 14.59 3.27
CA VAL A 294 -16.87 14.10 3.92
C VAL A 294 -15.89 13.61 2.88
N MET A 295 -14.68 14.17 2.90
CA MET A 295 -13.53 13.70 2.15
C MET A 295 -12.59 12.93 3.07
N ALA A 296 -12.58 11.60 2.96
CA ALA A 296 -11.73 10.74 3.77
C ALA A 296 -10.25 10.91 3.38
N VAL A 297 -9.42 11.35 4.33
CA VAL A 297 -7.98 11.55 4.09
C VAL A 297 -7.25 10.22 4.32
N ILE A 298 -6.81 9.59 3.24
CA ILE A 298 -6.24 8.24 3.21
C ILE A 298 -4.80 8.21 2.64
N LYS A 299 -4.11 9.35 2.65
CA LYS A 299 -2.68 9.44 2.33
C LYS A 299 -1.81 8.57 3.25
N ALA A 300 -0.56 8.36 2.88
CA ALA A 300 0.42 7.54 3.61
C ALA A 300 -0.14 6.15 3.97
N ASN A 301 -0.67 5.46 2.95
CA ASN A 301 -1.30 4.15 3.09
C ASN A 301 -2.46 4.14 4.12
N ALA A 302 -3.38 5.11 4.04
CA ALA A 302 -4.42 5.34 5.05
C ALA A 302 -3.86 5.41 6.48
N TYR A 303 -2.79 6.21 6.67
CA TYR A 303 -2.02 6.30 7.93
C TYR A 303 -1.64 4.89 8.42
N GLY A 304 -1.04 4.08 7.56
CA GLY A 304 -0.62 2.72 7.87
C GLY A 304 -1.71 1.64 7.85
N HIS A 305 -2.98 2.01 7.69
CA HIS A 305 -4.12 1.07 7.72
C HIS A 305 -4.33 0.32 6.39
N GLY A 306 -3.81 0.79 5.26
CA GLY A 306 -4.10 0.19 3.94
C GLY A 306 -5.03 1.04 3.10
N SER A 307 -4.47 1.89 2.23
CA SER A 307 -5.20 2.82 1.37
C SER A 307 -6.30 2.14 0.56
N VAL A 308 -5.98 1.03 -0.12
CA VAL A 308 -6.87 0.31 -1.02
C VAL A 308 -8.05 -0.34 -0.28
N ALA A 309 -7.77 -1.05 0.81
CA ALA A 309 -8.82 -1.74 1.59
C ALA A 309 -9.79 -0.73 2.21
N VAL A 310 -9.26 0.34 2.81
CA VAL A 310 -10.06 1.44 3.37
C VAL A 310 -10.87 2.12 2.27
N ALA A 311 -10.28 2.48 1.13
CA ALA A 311 -10.99 3.15 0.04
C ALA A 311 -12.13 2.29 -0.54
N ARG A 312 -11.90 0.99 -0.74
CA ARG A 312 -12.93 0.06 -1.24
C ARG A 312 -14.11 -0.03 -0.29
N HIS A 313 -13.83 -0.24 1.00
CA HIS A 313 -14.87 -0.36 2.01
C HIS A 313 -15.67 0.93 2.17
N LEU A 314 -15.00 2.09 2.22
CA LEU A 314 -15.67 3.38 2.32
C LEU A 314 -16.48 3.73 1.06
N SER A 315 -15.96 3.43 -0.13
CA SER A 315 -16.66 3.63 -1.42
C SER A 315 -17.93 2.77 -1.51
N ALA A 316 -17.86 1.50 -1.09
CA ALA A 316 -19.01 0.60 -1.03
C ALA A 316 -20.09 1.10 -0.06
N ASN A 317 -19.70 1.86 0.97
CA ASN A 317 -20.59 2.45 1.97
C ASN A 317 -20.93 3.93 1.71
N GLY A 318 -20.73 4.41 0.47
CA GLY A 318 -21.24 5.70 0.02
C GLY A 318 -20.32 6.91 0.24
N ILE A 319 -19.08 6.72 0.72
CA ILE A 319 -18.09 7.81 0.74
C ILE A 319 -17.54 8.02 -0.68
N ARG A 320 -17.70 9.24 -1.20
CA ARG A 320 -17.40 9.58 -2.60
C ARG A 320 -16.19 10.49 -2.81
N HIS A 321 -15.57 10.95 -1.72
CA HIS A 321 -14.43 11.87 -1.78
C HIS A 321 -13.28 11.31 -0.96
N PHE A 322 -12.11 11.22 -1.58
CA PHE A 322 -10.87 10.77 -0.97
C PHE A 322 -9.77 11.80 -1.18
N ALA A 323 -8.82 11.83 -0.26
CA ALA A 323 -7.62 12.64 -0.41
C ALA A 323 -6.35 11.83 -0.12
N VAL A 324 -5.35 12.04 -0.99
CA VAL A 324 -4.01 11.44 -0.92
C VAL A 324 -2.94 12.54 -0.93
N ALA A 325 -1.70 12.20 -0.59
CA ALA A 325 -0.60 13.14 -0.60
C ALA A 325 0.01 13.30 -2.00
N THR A 326 0.17 12.21 -2.74
CA THR A 326 0.94 12.18 -4.00
C THR A 326 0.13 11.62 -5.16
N ALA A 327 0.58 11.91 -6.39
CA ALA A 327 -0.02 11.31 -7.59
C ALA A 327 0.11 9.78 -7.60
N ALA A 328 1.21 9.23 -7.08
CA ALA A 328 1.44 7.79 -6.99
C ALA A 328 0.43 7.08 -6.07
N GLU A 329 0.09 7.67 -4.92
CA GLU A 329 -0.98 7.15 -4.04
C GLU A 329 -2.34 7.19 -4.75
N GLY A 330 -2.63 8.25 -5.51
CA GLY A 330 -3.87 8.33 -6.29
C GLY A 330 -3.92 7.30 -7.41
N GLN A 331 -2.80 7.07 -8.09
CA GLN A 331 -2.64 6.03 -9.11
C GLN A 331 -2.91 4.63 -8.52
N GLU A 332 -2.36 4.31 -7.35
CA GLU A 332 -2.58 3.03 -6.67
C GLU A 332 -4.09 2.77 -6.47
N LEU A 333 -4.82 3.76 -5.96
CA LEU A 333 -6.26 3.67 -5.76
C LEU A 333 -7.02 3.47 -7.09
N ARG A 334 -6.63 4.18 -8.13
CA ARG A 334 -7.22 4.04 -9.48
C ARG A 334 -6.98 2.66 -10.05
N GLN A 335 -5.76 2.13 -9.94
CA GLN A 335 -5.41 0.77 -10.36
C GLN A 335 -6.19 -0.29 -9.56
N ALA A 336 -6.48 -0.01 -8.29
CA ALA A 336 -7.32 -0.85 -7.45
C ALA A 336 -8.82 -0.79 -7.79
N GLY A 337 -9.24 0.04 -8.74
CA GLY A 337 -10.60 0.16 -9.25
C GLY A 337 -11.45 1.26 -8.59
N ILE A 338 -10.85 2.12 -7.76
CA ILE A 338 -11.58 3.23 -7.13
C ILE A 338 -11.93 4.29 -8.19
N LYS A 339 -13.22 4.55 -8.37
CA LYS A 339 -13.74 5.52 -9.35
C LYS A 339 -14.14 6.86 -8.74
N ASP A 340 -14.25 6.92 -7.41
CA ASP A 340 -14.66 8.10 -6.66
C ASP A 340 -13.69 9.29 -6.81
N PHE A 341 -14.06 10.47 -6.34
CA PHE A 341 -13.23 11.65 -6.43
C PHE A 341 -11.96 11.50 -5.59
N ILE A 342 -10.79 11.78 -6.17
CA ILE A 342 -9.49 11.72 -5.48
C ILE A 342 -8.78 13.05 -5.64
N GLN A 343 -8.58 13.76 -4.53
CA GLN A 343 -7.74 14.96 -4.47
C GLN A 343 -6.30 14.61 -4.07
N VAL A 344 -5.33 15.16 -4.78
CA VAL A 344 -3.91 15.11 -4.42
C VAL A 344 -3.53 16.39 -3.68
N PHE A 345 -3.14 16.29 -2.41
CA PHE A 345 -2.79 17.44 -1.56
C PHE A 345 -1.39 18.02 -1.80
N GLY A 346 -0.47 17.24 -2.39
CA GLY A 346 0.93 17.61 -2.54
C GLY A 346 1.13 18.91 -3.32
N ASN A 347 2.29 19.55 -3.10
CA ASN A 347 2.77 20.63 -3.96
C ASN A 347 3.13 20.01 -5.31
N CYS A 348 2.11 19.84 -6.15
CA CYS A 348 2.25 19.15 -7.41
C CYS A 348 3.25 19.87 -8.31
N VAL A 349 4.11 19.11 -8.99
CA VAL A 349 5.08 19.64 -9.97
C VAL A 349 4.66 19.30 -11.40
N GLY A 350 5.32 19.89 -12.39
CA GLY A 350 4.94 19.74 -13.80
C GLY A 350 5.02 18.30 -14.29
N GLU A 351 6.00 17.56 -13.78
CA GLU A 351 6.32 16.18 -14.10
C GLU A 351 5.18 15.22 -13.70
N GLU A 352 4.44 15.55 -12.64
CA GLU A 352 3.33 14.74 -12.14
C GLU A 352 2.03 14.95 -12.94
N VAL A 353 1.95 16.00 -13.77
CA VAL A 353 0.73 16.36 -14.53
C VAL A 353 0.28 15.21 -15.41
N ASN A 354 1.22 14.49 -16.04
CA ASN A 354 0.89 13.38 -16.92
C ASN A 354 0.17 12.25 -16.17
N ILE A 355 0.72 11.85 -15.01
CA ILE A 355 0.12 10.81 -14.16
C ILE A 355 -1.26 11.25 -13.69
N MET A 356 -1.40 12.47 -13.18
CA MET A 356 -2.67 12.97 -12.66
C MET A 356 -3.76 13.08 -13.73
N GLN A 357 -3.43 13.58 -14.93
CA GLN A 357 -4.36 13.64 -16.05
C GLN A 357 -4.76 12.24 -16.51
N HIS A 358 -3.80 11.33 -16.67
CA HIS A 358 -4.04 9.95 -17.11
C HIS A 358 -4.95 9.19 -16.14
N PHE A 359 -4.74 9.34 -14.83
CA PHE A 359 -5.51 8.65 -13.80
C PHE A 359 -6.72 9.45 -13.29
N HIS A 360 -7.08 10.57 -13.95
CA HIS A 360 -8.20 11.43 -13.53
C HIS A 360 -8.15 11.79 -12.04
N LEU A 361 -6.98 12.27 -11.60
CA LEU A 361 -6.75 12.79 -10.26
C LEU A 361 -6.94 14.30 -10.26
N THR A 362 -7.47 14.83 -9.17
CA THR A 362 -7.71 16.27 -9.00
C THR A 362 -6.53 16.90 -8.25
N PRO A 363 -5.70 17.74 -8.88
CA PRO A 363 -4.55 18.34 -8.21
C PRO A 363 -4.98 19.50 -7.30
N THR A 364 -4.16 19.74 -6.26
CA THR A 364 -4.22 20.96 -5.47
C THR A 364 -3.22 21.98 -6.02
N VAL A 365 -3.73 23.00 -6.70
CA VAL A 365 -2.98 24.11 -7.26
C VAL A 365 -2.61 25.10 -6.15
N THR A 366 -1.30 25.33 -6.00
CA THR A 366 -0.75 26.29 -5.04
C THR A 366 0.00 27.43 -5.73
N THR A 367 0.41 27.26 -6.99
CA THR A 367 1.19 28.23 -7.75
C THR A 367 0.67 28.38 -9.18
N GLU A 368 0.90 29.56 -9.76
CA GLU A 368 0.65 29.81 -11.18
C GLU A 368 1.49 28.92 -12.08
N THR A 369 2.74 28.63 -11.69
CA THR A 369 3.64 27.75 -12.45
C THR A 369 3.04 26.37 -12.68
N PHE A 370 2.55 25.73 -11.60
CA PHE A 370 1.91 24.43 -11.73
C PHE A 370 0.62 24.52 -12.55
N LEU A 371 -0.20 25.56 -12.36
CA LEU A 371 -1.41 25.76 -13.15
C LEU A 371 -1.11 25.88 -14.65
N ASN A 372 -0.04 26.59 -15.02
CA ASN A 372 0.39 26.70 -16.41
C ASN A 372 0.87 25.36 -16.98
N HIS A 373 1.56 24.52 -16.19
CA HIS A 373 1.91 23.15 -16.60
C HIS A 373 0.66 22.29 -16.82
N TRP A 374 -0.32 22.38 -15.91
CA TRP A 374 -1.60 21.69 -16.01
C TRP A 374 -2.34 22.04 -17.31
N ILE A 375 -2.35 23.32 -17.68
CA ILE A 375 -2.97 23.81 -18.93
C ILE A 375 -2.17 23.35 -20.16
N SER A 376 -0.85 23.47 -20.12
CA SER A 376 0.02 23.24 -21.29
C SER A 376 0.06 21.77 -21.72
N TRP A 377 -0.07 20.83 -20.78
CA TRP A 377 -0.09 19.40 -21.07
C TRP A 377 -1.11 19.00 -22.14
N ARG A 378 -2.28 19.66 -22.16
CA ARG A 378 -3.33 19.40 -23.16
C ARG A 378 -2.95 19.87 -24.56
N SER A 379 -2.26 21.01 -24.66
CA SER A 379 -1.78 21.56 -25.93
C SER A 379 -0.73 20.64 -26.58
N MET A 380 0.17 20.09 -25.77
CA MET A 380 1.28 19.26 -26.24
C MET A 380 0.86 17.85 -26.64
N ASN A 381 -0.07 17.22 -25.91
CA ASN A 381 -0.36 15.80 -26.09
C ASN A 381 -1.45 15.48 -27.13
N ARG A 382 -1.97 16.49 -27.87
CA ARG A 382 -3.04 16.33 -28.87
C ARG A 382 -4.21 15.44 -28.39
N VAL A 383 -4.46 15.41 -27.09
CA VAL A 383 -5.49 14.56 -26.50
C VAL A 383 -6.81 15.05 -27.03
N ASN A 384 -7.58 14.12 -27.61
CA ASN A 384 -8.85 14.39 -28.26
C ASN A 384 -9.66 15.36 -27.41
N VAL A 385 -10.06 16.49 -28.01
CA VAL A 385 -10.70 17.65 -27.36
C VAL A 385 -12.02 17.30 -26.65
N HIS A 386 -12.46 16.06 -26.74
CA HIS A 386 -13.73 15.52 -26.25
C HIS A 386 -13.69 15.06 -24.79
N PHE A 387 -12.52 14.94 -24.15
CA PHE A 387 -12.47 14.68 -22.70
C PHE A 387 -12.47 16.01 -21.92
N PRO A 388 -13.38 16.19 -20.94
CA PRO A 388 -13.40 17.37 -20.10
C PRO A 388 -12.11 17.48 -19.29
N VAL A 389 -11.59 18.71 -19.14
CA VAL A 389 -10.41 18.97 -18.29
C VAL A 389 -10.76 18.53 -16.86
N PRO A 390 -9.98 17.65 -16.22
CA PRO A 390 -10.24 17.32 -14.82
C PRO A 390 -10.18 18.60 -13.99
N PRO A 391 -11.11 18.76 -13.03
CA PRO A 391 -11.15 19.97 -12.25
C PRO A 391 -9.89 20.11 -11.40
N VAL A 392 -9.63 21.32 -10.93
CA VAL A 392 -8.57 21.61 -9.97
C VAL A 392 -9.15 22.07 -8.64
N VAL A 393 -8.38 21.91 -7.57
CA VAL A 393 -8.60 22.61 -6.31
C VAL A 393 -7.57 23.72 -6.20
N ILE A 394 -7.97 24.93 -5.80
CA ILE A 394 -7.00 25.99 -5.48
C ILE A 394 -6.87 26.10 -3.97
N LYS A 395 -5.63 26.02 -3.48
CA LYS A 395 -5.34 26.20 -2.07
C LYS A 395 -4.92 27.64 -1.78
N VAL A 396 -5.60 28.27 -0.83
CA VAL A 396 -5.30 29.57 -0.26
C VAL A 396 -4.56 29.34 1.05
N ASP A 397 -3.47 30.07 1.24
CA ASP A 397 -2.79 30.13 2.53
C ASP A 397 -3.46 31.16 3.43
N SER A 398 -4.14 30.70 4.49
CA SER A 398 -4.76 31.58 5.47
C SER A 398 -3.97 31.68 6.77
N GLY A 399 -2.68 31.30 6.78
CA GLY A 399 -1.78 31.48 7.92
C GLY A 399 -1.05 30.21 8.37
N MET A 400 -1.16 29.10 7.63
CA MET A 400 -0.33 27.92 7.91
C MET A 400 1.08 28.11 7.34
N SER A 401 1.22 28.91 6.28
CA SER A 401 2.53 29.27 5.68
C SER A 401 3.33 28.06 5.17
N ARG A 402 2.65 26.94 4.88
CA ARG A 402 3.28 25.71 4.34
C ARG A 402 3.15 25.64 2.82
N ASN A 403 1.94 25.86 2.32
CA ASN A 403 1.61 25.89 0.90
C ASN A 403 0.22 26.47 0.65
N GLY A 404 0.04 26.98 -0.57
CA GLY A 404 -1.14 27.73 -0.99
C GLY A 404 -0.73 29.05 -1.61
N CYS A 405 -1.56 29.61 -2.48
CA CYS A 405 -1.38 30.97 -2.95
C CYS A 405 -1.77 31.95 -1.84
N GLN A 406 -1.19 33.15 -1.86
CA GLN A 406 -1.65 34.21 -0.97
C GLN A 406 -3.10 34.61 -1.34
N PRO A 407 -3.91 35.09 -0.38
CA PRO A 407 -5.27 35.54 -0.64
C PRO A 407 -5.39 36.52 -1.82
N GLU A 408 -4.42 37.42 -1.98
CA GLU A 408 -4.37 38.43 -3.03
C GLU A 408 -4.04 37.86 -4.42
N GLU A 409 -3.45 36.66 -4.48
CA GLU A 409 -3.09 35.96 -5.72
C GLU A 409 -4.25 35.12 -6.26
N LEU A 410 -5.23 34.77 -5.42
CA LEU A 410 -6.37 33.94 -5.80
C LEU A 410 -7.14 34.51 -7.01
N PRO A 411 -7.47 35.83 -7.11
CA PRO A 411 -8.10 36.39 -8.30
C PRO A 411 -7.33 36.15 -9.60
N LYS A 412 -5.99 36.20 -9.53
CA LYS A 412 -5.14 35.93 -10.69
C LYS A 412 -5.26 34.48 -11.15
N LEU A 413 -5.15 33.53 -10.22
CA LEU A 413 -5.29 32.09 -10.53
C LEU A 413 -6.68 31.75 -11.07
N MET A 414 -7.73 32.35 -10.49
CA MET A 414 -9.11 32.19 -10.95
C MET A 414 -9.32 32.74 -12.37
N ALA A 415 -8.72 33.89 -12.69
CA ALA A 415 -8.76 34.45 -14.04
C ALA A 415 -8.04 33.54 -15.05
N ILE A 416 -6.90 32.94 -14.68
CA ILE A 416 -6.17 31.98 -15.52
C ILE A 416 -7.04 30.72 -15.77
N CYS A 417 -7.67 30.18 -14.74
CA CYS A 417 -8.57 29.02 -14.88
C CYS A 417 -9.73 29.34 -15.84
N ARG A 418 -10.42 30.47 -15.64
CA ARG A 418 -11.54 30.92 -16.49
C ARG A 418 -11.11 31.11 -17.94
N LYS A 419 -9.98 31.78 -18.18
CA LYS A 419 -9.45 32.05 -19.53
C LYS A 419 -9.16 30.76 -20.31
N ASN A 420 -8.71 29.71 -19.61
CA ASN A 420 -8.31 28.45 -20.22
C ASN A 420 -9.37 27.34 -20.11
N GLY A 421 -10.57 27.66 -19.60
CA GLY A 421 -11.65 26.67 -19.43
C GLY A 421 -11.32 25.56 -18.44
N VAL A 422 -10.46 25.80 -17.45
CA VAL A 422 -10.13 24.84 -16.39
C VAL A 422 -11.21 24.93 -15.30
N PRO A 423 -11.99 23.86 -15.05
CA PRO A 423 -12.97 23.87 -13.98
C PRO A 423 -12.29 23.93 -12.61
N VAL A 424 -12.80 24.77 -11.71
CA VAL A 424 -12.37 24.81 -10.31
C VAL A 424 -13.42 24.08 -9.49
N HIS A 425 -13.05 22.95 -8.89
CA HIS A 425 -13.96 22.17 -8.05
C HIS A 425 -14.17 22.83 -6.69
N SER A 426 -13.08 23.19 -6.01
CA SER A 426 -13.14 23.81 -4.69
C SER A 426 -11.97 24.74 -4.38
N LEU A 427 -12.20 25.65 -3.43
CA LEU A 427 -11.17 26.41 -2.74
C LEU A 427 -10.85 25.77 -1.40
N MET A 428 -9.58 25.76 -1.02
CA MET A 428 -9.09 25.07 0.16
C MET A 428 -8.23 25.93 1.06
N THR A 429 -8.36 25.78 2.38
CA THR A 429 -7.30 26.15 3.34
C THR A 429 -7.04 24.99 4.31
N HIS A 430 -6.04 25.13 5.18
CA HIS A 430 -5.78 24.20 6.28
C HIS A 430 -5.41 24.97 7.55
N PHE A 431 -6.07 24.62 8.66
CA PHE A 431 -5.78 25.20 9.97
C PHE A 431 -4.49 24.62 10.56
N ALA A 432 -3.68 25.49 11.18
CA ALA A 432 -2.43 25.10 11.83
C ALA A 432 -2.66 24.67 13.29
N GLN A 433 -3.56 25.35 14.01
CA GLN A 433 -3.76 25.18 15.46
C GLN A 433 -5.24 25.00 15.83
N ALA A 434 -5.99 24.24 15.01
CA ALA A 434 -7.42 23.99 15.23
C ALA A 434 -7.77 23.31 16.56
N TRP A 435 -6.78 22.78 17.29
CA TRP A 435 -6.96 22.25 18.64
C TRP A 435 -6.54 23.27 19.73
N ASP A 436 -5.37 23.88 19.57
CA ASP A 436 -4.69 24.63 20.64
C ASP A 436 -5.01 26.13 20.68
N ASP A 437 -5.31 26.75 19.52
CA ASP A 437 -5.52 28.19 19.41
C ASP A 437 -6.78 28.51 18.60
N GLU A 438 -7.87 28.71 19.34
CA GLU A 438 -9.18 29.05 18.79
C GLU A 438 -9.21 30.45 18.15
N GLU A 439 -8.52 31.44 18.72
CA GLU A 439 -8.50 32.81 18.18
C GLU A 439 -7.75 32.85 16.85
N PHE A 440 -6.57 32.22 16.80
CA PHE A 440 -5.82 32.08 15.56
C PHE A 440 -6.61 31.29 14.52
N THR A 441 -7.26 30.18 14.90
CA THR A 441 -8.09 29.39 13.99
C THR A 441 -9.25 30.20 13.40
N LYS A 442 -9.91 31.06 14.20
CA LYS A 442 -10.93 31.99 13.70
C LYS A 442 -10.34 33.01 12.72
N CYS A 443 -9.18 33.58 13.03
CA CYS A 443 -8.47 34.48 12.12
C CYS A 443 -8.12 33.80 10.78
N GLN A 444 -7.67 32.54 10.81
CA GLN A 444 -7.42 31.75 9.61
C GLN A 444 -8.70 31.50 8.80
N LEU A 445 -9.83 31.23 9.47
CA LEU A 445 -11.12 31.01 8.82
C LEU A 445 -11.63 32.30 8.17
N ASP A 446 -11.59 33.42 8.88
CA ASP A 446 -12.01 34.72 8.37
C ASP A 446 -11.19 35.15 7.15
N THR A 447 -9.88 34.95 7.19
CA THR A 447 -8.99 35.23 6.06
C THR A 447 -9.38 34.40 4.84
N PHE A 448 -9.64 33.12 5.02
CA PHE A 448 -10.06 32.22 3.95
C PHE A 448 -11.45 32.60 3.39
N LEU A 449 -12.43 32.87 4.24
CA LEU A 449 -13.79 33.23 3.82
C LEU A 449 -13.79 34.57 3.08
N LYS A 450 -13.04 35.57 3.55
CA LYS A 450 -12.90 36.86 2.84
C LYS A 450 -12.31 36.69 1.44
N ALA A 451 -11.29 35.83 1.29
CA ALA A 451 -10.70 35.54 -0.02
C ALA A 451 -11.66 34.79 -0.94
N ALA A 452 -12.45 33.87 -0.38
CA ALA A 452 -13.39 33.02 -1.12
C ALA A 452 -14.72 33.70 -1.47
N GLU A 453 -15.09 34.78 -0.79
CA GLU A 453 -16.38 35.47 -0.92
C GLU A 453 -16.81 35.74 -2.37
N PRO A 454 -15.94 36.25 -3.29
CA PRO A 454 -16.32 36.51 -4.68
C PRO A 454 -16.72 35.25 -5.48
N TYR A 455 -16.46 34.07 -4.96
CA TYR A 455 -16.69 32.78 -5.63
C TYR A 455 -17.81 31.97 -4.99
N ARG A 456 -18.41 32.44 -3.89
CA ARG A 456 -19.57 31.78 -3.28
C ARG A 456 -20.77 31.84 -4.22
N GLY A 457 -21.57 30.78 -4.24
CA GLY A 457 -22.75 30.67 -5.11
C GLY A 457 -22.44 30.42 -6.59
N THR A 458 -21.17 30.28 -6.98
CA THR A 458 -20.76 29.98 -8.37
C THR A 458 -20.67 28.49 -8.68
N GLY A 459 -21.01 27.62 -7.72
CA GLY A 459 -20.82 26.17 -7.79
C GLY A 459 -19.44 25.69 -7.32
N ILE A 460 -18.53 26.62 -6.96
CA ILE A 460 -17.23 26.29 -6.36
C ILE A 460 -17.42 26.00 -4.87
N LYS A 461 -17.03 24.79 -4.45
CA LYS A 461 -17.13 24.33 -3.06
C LYS A 461 -16.02 24.90 -2.18
N LEU A 462 -16.23 24.98 -0.87
CA LEU A 462 -15.25 25.42 0.12
C LEU A 462 -14.85 24.27 1.04
N GLN A 463 -13.54 24.15 1.30
CA GLN A 463 -13.00 23.12 2.17
C GLN A 463 -11.96 23.67 3.16
N ALA A 464 -12.23 23.54 4.47
CA ALA A 464 -11.32 24.05 5.51
C ALA A 464 -11.03 23.02 6.62
N ALA A 465 -12.07 22.42 7.20
CA ALA A 465 -11.96 21.67 8.44
C ALA A 465 -11.15 20.37 8.29
N ASN A 466 -10.12 20.22 9.13
CA ASN A 466 -9.46 18.95 9.42
C ASN A 466 -10.13 18.28 10.63
N SER A 467 -9.62 17.13 11.09
CA SER A 467 -10.17 16.40 12.24
C SER A 467 -10.35 17.25 13.50
N ALA A 468 -9.35 18.05 13.89
CA ALA A 468 -9.43 18.92 15.06
C ALA A 468 -10.54 19.97 14.91
N ALA A 469 -10.60 20.63 13.75
CA ALA A 469 -11.63 21.62 13.45
C ALA A 469 -13.05 21.03 13.50
N ILE A 470 -13.25 19.80 12.99
CA ILE A 470 -14.56 19.12 13.06
C ILE A 470 -14.96 18.86 14.52
N ILE A 471 -14.03 18.39 15.36
CA ILE A 471 -14.32 18.18 16.78
C ILE A 471 -14.66 19.49 17.47
N ARG A 472 -13.91 20.56 17.19
CA ARG A 472 -14.10 21.89 17.80
C ARG A 472 -15.25 22.70 17.17
N GLY A 473 -15.86 22.22 16.08
CA GLY A 473 -16.99 22.88 15.41
C GLY A 473 -16.60 24.03 14.48
N PHE A 474 -15.35 24.10 14.02
CA PHE A 474 -14.91 25.12 13.05
C PHE A 474 -15.17 24.68 11.62
N ALA A 475 -15.83 25.54 10.84
CA ALA A 475 -16.05 25.37 9.41
C ALA A 475 -16.72 24.03 9.03
N THR A 476 -17.60 23.52 9.92
CA THR A 476 -18.36 22.28 9.73
C THR A 476 -19.66 22.48 8.96
N ASP A 477 -19.96 23.72 8.61
CA ASP A 477 -21.07 24.20 7.79
C ASP A 477 -20.65 24.56 6.36
N LEU A 478 -19.37 24.43 6.03
CA LEU A 478 -18.88 24.54 4.65
C LEU A 478 -19.21 23.29 3.84
N ASP A 479 -18.84 23.29 2.55
CA ASP A 479 -19.26 22.26 1.60
C ASP A 479 -18.54 20.91 1.82
N ILE A 480 -17.26 20.92 2.20
CA ILE A 480 -16.46 19.69 2.37
C ILE A 480 -15.57 19.75 3.61
N VAL A 481 -15.66 18.72 4.46
CA VAL A 481 -14.73 18.48 5.58
C VAL A 481 -13.75 17.36 5.26
N ARG A 482 -12.56 17.40 5.87
CA ARG A 482 -11.44 16.50 5.52
C ARG A 482 -10.87 15.79 6.76
N PRO A 483 -11.62 14.88 7.38
CA PRO A 483 -11.11 14.14 8.52
C PRO A 483 -10.00 13.17 8.09
N GLY A 484 -8.93 13.15 8.88
CA GLY A 484 -7.81 12.21 8.77
C GLY A 484 -7.73 11.37 10.04
N ILE A 485 -6.92 11.78 11.01
CA ILE A 485 -6.61 10.98 12.21
C ILE A 485 -7.83 10.43 12.96
N CYS A 486 -8.91 11.21 13.05
CA CYS A 486 -10.10 10.81 13.78
C CYS A 486 -10.96 9.76 13.06
N ILE A 487 -10.80 9.56 11.74
CA ILE A 487 -11.48 8.42 11.08
C ILE A 487 -10.89 7.09 11.55
N TYR A 488 -9.63 7.11 12.02
CA TYR A 488 -8.95 5.96 12.61
C TYR A 488 -9.13 5.89 14.14
N GLY A 489 -10.00 6.73 14.71
CA GLY A 489 -10.33 6.71 16.14
C GLY A 489 -9.29 7.34 17.06
N LEU A 490 -8.32 8.07 16.51
CA LEU A 490 -7.24 8.66 17.29
C LEU A 490 -7.42 10.17 17.47
N PRO A 491 -6.96 10.73 18.61
CA PRO A 491 -7.05 12.15 18.87
C PRO A 491 -6.07 12.95 18.03
N PRO A 492 -6.42 14.22 17.68
CA PRO A 492 -5.54 15.09 16.91
C PRO A 492 -4.33 15.60 17.69
N ASP A 493 -4.38 15.53 19.02
CA ASP A 493 -3.35 15.94 19.96
C ASP A 493 -3.24 14.91 21.12
N LEU A 494 -2.15 14.95 21.89
CA LEU A 494 -1.89 14.02 22.99
C LEU A 494 -2.39 14.48 24.37
N SER A 495 -2.91 15.69 24.49
CA SER A 495 -3.53 16.20 25.71
C SER A 495 -4.63 15.27 26.23
N GLN A 496 -4.78 15.24 27.55
CA GLN A 496 -5.84 14.44 28.17
C GLN A 496 -7.23 14.89 27.69
N GLU A 497 -7.42 16.19 27.45
CA GLU A 497 -8.66 16.73 26.88
C GLU A 497 -8.96 16.13 25.51
N ALA A 498 -7.96 16.03 24.62
CA ALA A 498 -8.15 15.44 23.29
C ALA A 498 -8.57 13.98 23.35
N VAL A 499 -7.88 13.19 24.16
CA VAL A 499 -8.16 11.76 24.33
C VAL A 499 -9.58 11.56 24.89
N GLN A 500 -9.91 12.26 25.98
CA GLN A 500 -11.24 12.16 26.59
C GLN A 500 -12.35 12.64 25.64
N THR A 501 -12.08 13.65 24.81
CA THR A 501 -13.06 14.16 23.84
C THR A 501 -13.37 13.11 22.78
N VAL A 502 -12.35 12.46 22.22
CA VAL A 502 -12.52 11.36 21.25
C VAL A 502 -13.31 10.21 21.87
N GLN A 503 -13.01 9.82 23.11
CA GLN A 503 -13.75 8.79 23.84
C GLN A 503 -15.21 9.19 24.08
N ARG A 504 -15.48 10.42 24.54
CA ARG A 504 -16.85 10.93 24.76
C ARG A 504 -17.66 11.00 23.48
N LEU A 505 -17.03 11.26 22.34
CA LEU A 505 -17.68 11.24 21.04
C LEU A 505 -17.99 9.82 20.56
N GLY A 506 -17.47 8.79 21.21
CA GLY A 506 -17.65 7.39 20.80
C GLY A 506 -16.79 6.97 19.61
N LEU A 507 -15.73 7.73 19.31
CA LEU A 507 -14.73 7.34 18.32
C LEU A 507 -13.86 6.20 18.87
N ARG A 508 -13.60 5.20 18.04
CA ARG A 508 -12.92 3.95 18.45
C ARG A 508 -11.68 3.71 17.59
N PRO A 509 -10.52 3.36 18.16
CA PRO A 509 -9.36 2.99 17.36
C PRO A 509 -9.64 1.81 16.45
N ALA A 510 -9.26 1.93 15.18
CA ALA A 510 -9.52 0.89 14.18
C ALA A 510 -8.41 -0.16 14.09
N LEU A 511 -7.27 0.04 14.75
CA LEU A 511 -6.05 -0.75 14.57
C LEU A 511 -5.55 -1.31 15.90
N SER A 512 -5.26 -2.60 15.90
CA SER A 512 -4.50 -3.30 16.94
C SER A 512 -3.29 -3.97 16.30
N TRP A 513 -2.14 -3.98 16.99
CA TRP A 513 -0.97 -4.75 16.56
C TRP A 513 -0.81 -5.94 17.48
N ILE A 514 -0.99 -7.14 16.93
CA ILE A 514 -0.97 -8.41 17.67
C ILE A 514 0.33 -9.17 17.36
N ALA A 515 0.89 -9.84 18.36
CA ALA A 515 2.08 -10.68 18.21
C ALA A 515 2.06 -11.88 19.16
N HIS A 516 2.66 -12.99 18.71
CA HIS A 516 2.90 -14.19 19.50
C HIS A 516 4.39 -14.32 19.83
N PRO A 517 4.75 -14.80 21.02
CA PRO A 517 6.15 -15.04 21.35
C PRO A 517 6.67 -16.26 20.61
N ASN A 518 7.76 -16.09 19.86
CA ASN A 518 8.40 -17.20 19.13
C ASN A 518 9.10 -18.19 20.07
N MET A 519 9.53 -17.69 21.23
CA MET A 519 10.31 -18.42 22.21
C MET A 519 10.12 -17.77 23.58
N VAL A 520 10.00 -18.60 24.61
CA VAL A 520 10.04 -18.19 26.01
C VAL A 520 11.14 -18.99 26.71
N LYS A 521 12.02 -18.30 27.44
CA LYS A 521 13.12 -18.91 28.18
C LYS A 521 13.23 -18.34 29.59
N VAL A 522 13.49 -19.21 30.55
CA VAL A 522 13.83 -18.80 31.92
C VAL A 522 15.33 -18.52 31.98
N LEU A 523 15.69 -17.32 32.41
CA LEU A 523 17.09 -16.89 32.52
C LEU A 523 17.46 -16.69 33.99
N PRO A 524 18.65 -17.15 34.43
CA PRO A 524 19.12 -16.97 35.79
C PRO A 524 19.58 -15.52 36.05
N PRO A 525 19.72 -15.12 37.34
CA PRO A 525 20.32 -13.85 37.72
C PRO A 525 21.72 -13.66 37.10
N GLY A 526 22.09 -12.41 36.81
CA GLY A 526 23.36 -12.01 36.20
C GLY A 526 23.42 -12.18 34.67
N ARG A 527 22.35 -12.67 34.03
CA ARG A 527 22.28 -12.78 32.56
C ARG A 527 21.95 -11.43 31.93
N HIS A 528 22.61 -11.11 30.82
CA HIS A 528 22.35 -9.91 30.03
C HIS A 528 21.40 -10.18 28.85
N VAL A 529 20.62 -9.17 28.44
CA VAL A 529 19.65 -9.25 27.33
C VAL A 529 19.90 -8.17 26.27
N GLY A 530 19.87 -8.58 24.99
CA GLY A 530 19.90 -7.69 23.84
C GLY A 530 21.28 -7.12 23.48
N TYR A 531 21.29 -6.27 22.46
CA TYR A 531 22.48 -5.51 22.05
C TYR A 531 22.97 -4.59 23.17
N ASP A 532 24.29 -4.39 23.22
CA ASP A 532 25.00 -3.59 24.23
C ASP A 532 24.76 -4.05 25.68
N GLN A 533 24.05 -5.17 25.87
CA GLN A 533 23.82 -5.80 27.16
C GLN A 533 23.21 -4.85 28.21
N THR A 534 22.33 -3.94 27.76
CA THR A 534 21.79 -2.84 28.59
C THR A 534 20.90 -3.30 29.73
N TYR A 535 20.28 -4.48 29.59
CA TYR A 535 19.45 -5.08 30.62
C TYR A 535 20.15 -6.28 31.27
N VAL A 536 20.19 -6.29 32.60
CA VAL A 536 20.78 -7.36 33.42
C VAL A 536 19.74 -7.86 34.40
N LEU A 537 19.60 -9.17 34.50
CA LEU A 537 18.62 -9.80 35.38
C LEU A 537 19.15 -9.84 36.82
N ASP A 538 18.44 -9.22 37.77
CA ASP A 538 18.78 -9.30 39.20
C ASP A 538 18.23 -10.57 39.88
N LYS A 539 17.25 -11.22 39.24
CA LYS A 539 16.59 -12.44 39.69
C LYS A 539 16.32 -13.37 38.51
N GLU A 540 15.85 -14.58 38.79
CA GLU A 540 15.36 -15.45 37.73
C GLU A 540 14.10 -14.83 37.10
N GLU A 541 14.08 -14.70 35.76
CA GLU A 541 12.96 -14.12 35.02
C GLU A 541 12.65 -14.93 33.74
N SER A 542 11.38 -14.96 33.34
CA SER A 542 10.94 -15.52 32.05
C SER A 542 10.99 -14.44 30.98
N ILE A 543 11.81 -14.65 29.95
CA ILE A 543 11.99 -13.72 28.84
C ILE A 543 11.43 -14.34 27.56
N ALA A 544 10.44 -13.67 26.98
CA ALA A 544 9.87 -13.98 25.69
C ALA A 544 10.55 -13.17 24.58
N THR A 545 10.62 -13.73 23.37
CA THR A 545 11.11 -13.05 22.16
C THR A 545 10.00 -13.00 21.11
N PHE A 546 9.74 -11.82 20.55
CA PHE A 546 8.71 -11.59 19.54
C PHE A 546 9.34 -11.17 18.20
N SER A 547 8.76 -11.57 17.06
CA SER A 547 9.17 -11.16 15.70
C SER A 547 8.76 -9.72 15.35
N VAL A 548 9.00 -8.79 16.27
CA VAL A 548 8.62 -7.37 16.17
C VAL A 548 9.89 -6.56 16.32
N GLY A 549 10.18 -5.64 15.40
CA GLY A 549 11.34 -4.77 15.54
C GLY A 549 11.19 -3.43 14.83
N TYR A 550 12.26 -2.64 14.82
CA TYR A 550 12.22 -1.29 14.25
C TYR A 550 11.99 -1.28 12.74
N ALA A 551 12.33 -2.36 12.02
CA ALA A 551 12.02 -2.46 10.59
C ALA A 551 10.54 -2.83 10.34
N ASP A 552 9.77 -3.21 11.37
CA ASP A 552 8.30 -3.29 11.32
C ASP A 552 7.62 -1.97 11.69
N GLY A 553 8.37 -0.99 12.21
CA GLY A 553 7.85 0.27 12.75
C GLY A 553 7.84 0.35 14.28
N TYR A 554 8.34 -0.66 15.01
CA TYR A 554 8.46 -0.59 16.46
C TYR A 554 9.71 0.21 16.87
N SER A 555 9.53 1.49 17.20
CA SER A 555 10.64 2.43 17.40
C SER A 555 11.70 1.92 18.39
N ARG A 556 12.99 2.08 18.03
CA ARG A 556 14.10 1.76 18.93
C ARG A 556 14.09 2.58 20.22
N LEU A 557 13.42 3.74 20.22
CA LEU A 557 13.22 4.58 21.41
C LEU A 557 12.40 3.88 22.50
N LEU A 558 11.66 2.81 22.17
CA LEU A 558 10.92 1.98 23.12
C LEU A 558 11.79 0.95 23.86
N SER A 559 13.10 0.89 23.59
CA SER A 559 14.03 0.04 24.35
C SER A 559 13.91 0.36 25.85
N GLU A 560 13.54 -0.65 26.65
CA GLU A 560 13.35 -0.56 28.11
C GLU A 560 12.27 0.44 28.58
N LYS A 561 11.47 0.98 27.66
CA LYS A 561 10.35 1.89 27.95
C LYS A 561 9.00 1.37 27.45
N GLY A 562 9.04 0.51 26.43
CA GLY A 562 7.86 -0.11 25.85
C GLY A 562 7.27 -1.18 26.76
N VAL A 563 5.96 -1.38 26.64
CA VAL A 563 5.24 -2.49 27.25
C VAL A 563 4.33 -3.14 26.20
N LEU A 564 4.03 -4.42 26.39
CA LEU A 564 2.99 -5.16 25.67
C LEU A 564 1.90 -5.54 26.67
N SER A 565 0.68 -5.77 26.21
CA SER A 565 -0.41 -6.27 27.07
C SER A 565 -0.90 -7.64 26.64
N THR A 566 -1.32 -8.47 27.59
CA THR A 566 -2.10 -9.69 27.31
C THR A 566 -3.55 -9.34 26.97
N SER A 567 -4.36 -10.33 26.53
CA SER A 567 -5.81 -10.20 26.36
C SER A 567 -6.53 -9.78 27.66
N SER A 568 -6.01 -10.20 28.82
CA SER A 568 -6.49 -9.76 30.14
C SER A 568 -6.00 -8.38 30.58
N GLY A 569 -5.28 -7.65 29.72
CA GLY A 569 -4.77 -6.30 30.00
C GLY A 569 -3.51 -6.26 30.88
N GLN A 570 -2.87 -7.41 31.16
CA GLN A 570 -1.66 -7.43 31.98
C GLN A 570 -0.45 -6.92 31.20
N MET A 571 0.23 -5.92 31.75
CA MET A 571 1.38 -5.27 31.11
C MET A 571 2.67 -6.04 31.34
N GLN A 572 3.42 -6.27 30.26
CA GLN A 572 4.71 -6.96 30.23
C GLN A 572 5.77 -6.04 29.62
N SER A 573 6.90 -5.87 30.31
CA SER A 573 7.91 -4.85 29.95
C SER A 573 8.86 -5.34 28.86
N VAL A 574 9.12 -4.49 27.86
CA VAL A 574 10.23 -4.69 26.93
C VAL A 574 11.54 -4.53 27.71
N VAL A 575 12.45 -5.49 27.55
CA VAL A 575 13.75 -5.51 28.23
C VAL A 575 14.88 -5.59 27.21
N GLY A 576 15.95 -4.83 27.44
CA GLY A 576 17.05 -4.68 26.50
C GLY A 576 16.70 -3.83 25.28
N ARG A 577 17.65 -3.74 24.35
CA ARG A 577 17.50 -2.97 23.11
C ARG A 577 16.55 -3.64 22.11
N VAL A 578 15.66 -2.83 21.55
CA VAL A 578 14.88 -3.20 20.35
C VAL A 578 15.85 -3.47 19.19
N SER A 579 15.68 -4.61 18.53
CA SER A 579 16.46 -5.03 17.36
C SER A 579 15.69 -4.78 16.05
N MET A 580 16.29 -5.08 14.91
CA MET A 580 15.68 -4.85 13.59
C MET A 580 14.36 -5.60 13.44
N ASP A 581 14.34 -6.87 13.85
CA ASP A 581 13.23 -7.80 13.62
C ASP A 581 12.74 -8.48 14.90
N ALA A 582 13.28 -8.09 16.07
CA ALA A 582 12.94 -8.72 17.33
C ALA A 582 12.98 -7.77 18.54
N ILE A 583 12.08 -8.04 19.48
CA ILE A 583 12.09 -7.49 20.85
C ILE A 583 12.10 -8.64 21.85
N THR A 584 12.64 -8.34 23.02
CA THR A 584 12.59 -9.22 24.20
C THR A 584 11.71 -8.59 25.26
N VAL A 585 10.84 -9.39 25.87
CA VAL A 585 9.84 -8.94 26.83
C VAL A 585 9.93 -9.85 28.05
N ARG A 586 9.96 -9.25 29.25
CA ARG A 586 9.80 -9.99 30.50
C ARG A 586 8.33 -10.35 30.65
N VAL A 587 8.02 -11.64 30.72
CA VAL A 587 6.66 -12.20 30.78
C VAL A 587 6.43 -13.01 32.04
N GLU A 588 5.16 -13.32 32.35
CA GLU A 588 4.83 -14.19 33.48
C GLU A 588 5.40 -15.62 33.30
N PRO A 589 5.86 -16.27 34.38
CA PRO A 589 6.26 -17.66 34.34
C PRO A 589 5.16 -18.56 33.79
N GLY A 590 5.50 -19.44 32.85
CA GLY A 590 4.54 -20.35 32.21
C GLY A 590 3.80 -19.77 30.99
N THR A 591 4.13 -18.55 30.56
CA THR A 591 3.62 -17.98 29.30
C THR A 591 3.90 -18.92 28.13
N SER A 592 2.86 -19.24 27.36
CA SER A 592 2.95 -20.11 26.18
C SER A 592 3.33 -19.30 24.93
N PRO A 593 4.10 -19.87 23.99
CA PRO A 593 4.26 -19.34 22.63
C PRO A 593 2.94 -19.10 21.89
N ALA A 594 1.86 -19.79 22.27
CA ALA A 594 0.52 -19.61 21.70
C ALA A 594 -0.25 -18.41 22.32
N THR A 595 0.25 -17.78 23.38
CA THR A 595 -0.45 -16.67 24.03
C THR A 595 -0.32 -15.39 23.17
N PRO A 596 -1.44 -14.77 22.75
CA PRO A 596 -1.39 -13.52 22.00
C PRO A 596 -1.05 -12.34 22.92
N PHE A 597 -0.28 -11.39 22.38
CA PHE A 597 0.02 -10.13 23.01
C PHE A 597 -0.33 -8.97 22.07
N TYR A 598 -0.84 -7.90 22.65
CA TYR A 598 -1.03 -6.63 21.97
C TYR A 598 0.26 -5.83 22.10
N VAL A 599 0.95 -5.69 20.96
CA VAL A 599 2.00 -4.69 20.76
C VAL A 599 1.38 -3.32 20.85
N TYR A 600 0.33 -3.08 20.04
CA TYR A 600 -0.55 -1.92 20.17
C TYR A 600 -1.97 -2.37 20.48
N THR A 601 -2.53 -1.83 21.56
CA THR A 601 -3.93 -2.02 21.96
C THR A 601 -4.81 -0.88 21.42
N ASP A 602 -6.11 -1.15 21.34
CA ASP A 602 -7.16 -0.20 21.00
C ASP A 602 -7.66 0.62 22.20
N ASP A 603 -7.26 0.30 23.42
CA ASP A 603 -7.46 1.17 24.59
C ASP A 603 -6.59 2.42 24.47
N LEU A 604 -7.20 3.54 24.07
CA LEU A 604 -6.55 4.85 23.93
C LEU A 604 -5.77 5.32 25.18
N THR A 605 -6.10 4.84 26.38
CA THR A 605 -5.46 5.27 27.62
C THR A 605 -4.25 4.42 28.00
N SER A 606 -4.12 3.24 27.40
CA SER A 606 -3.04 2.31 27.72
C SER A 606 -1.66 2.84 27.27
N PRO A 607 -0.58 2.55 28.02
CA PRO A 607 0.79 2.90 27.62
C PRO A 607 1.24 2.28 26.29
N ASN A 608 0.72 1.11 25.92
CA ASN A 608 1.01 0.47 24.64
C ASN A 608 0.01 0.83 23.53
N SER A 609 -0.94 1.73 23.76
CA SER A 609 -1.77 2.27 22.67
C SER A 609 -0.93 3.15 21.74
N VAL A 610 -1.45 3.45 20.55
CA VAL A 610 -0.79 4.40 19.64
C VAL A 610 -0.51 5.76 20.31
N THR A 611 -1.45 6.25 21.14
CA THR A 611 -1.23 7.52 21.88
C THR A 611 -0.23 7.37 23.02
N GLY A 612 -0.25 6.23 23.73
CA GLY A 612 0.71 5.92 24.79
C GLY A 612 2.14 5.84 24.26
N VAL A 613 2.31 5.12 23.14
CA VAL A 613 3.59 5.00 22.43
C VAL A 613 4.07 6.35 21.96
N ALA A 614 3.20 7.16 21.35
CA ALA A 614 3.55 8.51 20.91
C ALA A 614 4.07 9.38 22.06
N ARG A 615 3.45 9.31 23.26
CA ARG A 615 3.94 10.00 24.46
C ARG A 615 5.32 9.51 24.88
N VAL A 616 5.54 8.19 24.93
CA VAL A 616 6.81 7.59 25.36
C VAL A 616 7.95 7.93 24.39
N THR A 617 7.66 8.00 23.09
CA THR A 617 8.65 8.33 22.05
C THR A 617 8.73 9.82 21.71
N ASN A 618 8.00 10.68 22.44
CA ASN A 618 7.96 12.13 22.24
C ASN A 618 7.62 12.54 20.80
N THR A 619 6.53 11.98 20.28
CA THR A 619 5.99 12.28 18.95
C THR A 619 4.46 12.34 19.00
N ILE A 620 3.79 12.30 17.85
CA ILE A 620 2.35 12.35 17.68
C ILE A 620 1.79 11.02 17.14
N PRO A 621 0.49 10.71 17.35
CA PRO A 621 -0.13 9.47 16.89
C PRO A 621 0.03 9.22 15.37
N TYR A 622 0.04 10.31 14.59
CA TYR A 622 0.26 10.27 13.15
C TYR A 622 1.58 9.58 12.77
N GLU A 623 2.68 9.95 13.43
CA GLU A 623 4.00 9.42 13.11
C GLU A 623 4.09 7.93 13.47
N VAL A 624 3.58 7.55 14.64
CA VAL A 624 3.53 6.15 15.09
C VAL A 624 2.81 5.28 14.05
N LEU A 625 1.64 5.71 13.58
CA LEU A 625 0.89 4.99 12.55
C LEU A 625 1.62 4.91 11.21
N THR A 626 2.15 6.04 10.72
CA THR A 626 2.84 6.08 9.42
C THR A 626 4.20 5.38 9.42
N SER A 627 4.75 5.08 10.60
CA SER A 627 5.97 4.30 10.75
C SER A 627 5.77 2.79 10.58
N LEU A 628 4.52 2.30 10.61
CA LEU A 628 4.20 0.89 10.46
C LEU A 628 4.55 0.39 9.05
N ALA A 629 5.63 -0.38 8.96
CA ALA A 629 6.22 -0.76 7.68
C ALA A 629 5.29 -1.66 6.86
N THR A 630 5.36 -1.57 5.53
CA THR A 630 4.54 -2.37 4.59
C THR A 630 4.77 -3.89 4.75
N ARG A 631 5.96 -4.32 5.21
CA ARG A 631 6.27 -5.73 5.49
C ARG A 631 5.47 -6.35 6.63
N LEU A 632 4.87 -5.52 7.50
CA LEU A 632 4.01 -5.98 8.58
C LEU A 632 2.62 -6.33 7.99
N PRO A 633 2.15 -7.58 8.06
CA PRO A 633 0.89 -7.97 7.44
C PRO A 633 -0.30 -7.20 8.02
N ARG A 634 -1.30 -6.91 7.19
CA ARG A 634 -2.60 -6.36 7.62
C ARG A 634 -3.69 -7.41 7.41
N ILE A 635 -4.49 -7.64 8.44
CA ILE A 635 -5.73 -8.40 8.41
C ILE A 635 -6.87 -7.40 8.61
N TYR A 636 -7.83 -7.40 7.69
CA TYR A 636 -9.01 -6.56 7.71
C TYR A 636 -10.20 -7.31 8.29
N VAL A 637 -10.99 -6.62 9.10
CA VAL A 637 -12.22 -7.14 9.70
C VAL A 637 -13.40 -6.33 9.17
N THR A 638 -14.44 -7.02 8.70
CA THR A 638 -15.72 -6.43 8.29
C THR A 638 -16.87 -7.34 8.70
N LYS A 639 -17.87 -6.86 9.45
CA LYS A 639 -19.06 -7.59 9.89
C LYS A 639 -18.73 -8.94 10.52
N GLY A 640 -17.65 -9.03 11.30
CA GLY A 640 -17.16 -10.29 11.88
C GLY A 640 -16.52 -11.26 10.88
N THR A 641 -16.21 -10.83 9.66
CA THR A 641 -15.47 -11.61 8.66
C THR A 641 -14.04 -11.11 8.55
N LEU A 642 -13.07 -12.03 8.47
CA LEU A 642 -11.65 -11.71 8.30
C LEU A 642 -11.26 -11.76 6.83
N ALA A 643 -10.48 -10.77 6.37
CA ALA A 643 -9.94 -10.74 5.03
C ALA A 643 -8.49 -10.22 5.03
N THR A 644 -7.60 -10.86 4.27
CA THR A 644 -6.24 -10.34 4.03
C THR A 644 -6.24 -9.28 2.91
N ALA A 645 -5.15 -8.53 2.78
CA ALA A 645 -5.01 -7.49 1.74
C ALA A 645 -5.12 -8.03 0.29
N ASP A 646 -4.73 -9.29 0.05
CA ASP A 646 -4.86 -10.02 -1.21
C ASP A 646 -6.25 -10.65 -1.43
N GLY A 647 -7.16 -10.48 -0.46
CA GLY A 647 -8.56 -10.90 -0.58
C GLY A 647 -8.82 -12.35 -0.18
N GLN A 648 -7.93 -13.00 0.58
CA GLN A 648 -8.26 -14.29 1.20
C GLN A 648 -9.23 -14.02 2.35
N VAL A 649 -10.43 -14.59 2.26
CA VAL A 649 -11.51 -14.40 3.23
C VAL A 649 -11.62 -15.65 4.10
N ILE A 650 -11.66 -15.47 5.43
CA ILE A 650 -12.10 -16.47 6.37
C ILE A 650 -13.40 -15.97 7.01
N GLU A 651 -14.49 -16.70 6.79
CA GLU A 651 -15.68 -16.57 7.63
C GLU A 651 -15.35 -17.11 9.02
N LEU A 652 -15.48 -16.28 10.06
CA LEU A 652 -15.43 -16.76 11.44
C LEU A 652 -16.65 -17.66 11.66
N GLN A 653 -16.49 -18.96 11.45
CA GLN A 653 -17.54 -19.93 11.74
C GLN A 653 -17.77 -19.98 13.25
N GLY A 654 -18.91 -19.44 13.70
CA GLY A 654 -19.29 -19.42 15.11
C GLY A 654 -20.46 -18.49 15.48
N LEU A 655 -20.95 -17.64 14.56
CA LEU A 655 -21.97 -16.63 14.87
C LEU A 655 -23.24 -16.81 14.03
N THR A 656 -23.94 -17.92 14.22
CA THR A 656 -25.40 -18.00 13.99
C THR A 656 -26.03 -18.69 15.18
N GLY A 657 -26.29 -17.93 16.24
CA GLY A 657 -27.46 -18.23 17.07
C GLY A 657 -28.68 -17.99 16.20
N GLU A 658 -29.36 -19.07 15.81
CA GLU A 658 -30.69 -19.01 15.19
C GLU A 658 -31.57 -18.05 16.01
N THR A 659 -31.92 -16.92 15.41
CA THR A 659 -33.12 -16.19 15.80
C THR A 659 -34.07 -16.29 14.62
N ASP A 660 -35.07 -17.16 14.79
CA ASP A 660 -36.24 -17.28 13.93
C ASP A 660 -36.87 -15.90 13.68
N TYR A 661 -36.52 -15.27 12.56
CA TYR A 661 -37.37 -14.24 11.98
C TYR A 661 -38.44 -14.94 11.14
N LYS A 662 -39.58 -15.21 11.78
CA LYS A 662 -40.82 -15.51 11.07
C LYS A 662 -41.08 -14.42 10.04
N SER A 663 -41.10 -14.82 8.78
CA SER A 663 -41.63 -14.03 7.67
C SER A 663 -43.12 -13.78 7.89
N GLU A 664 -43.50 -12.56 8.25
CA GLU A 664 -44.87 -12.09 7.97
C GLU A 664 -44.91 -11.55 6.54
N THR A 665 -45.37 -12.41 5.65
CA THR A 665 -45.93 -12.04 4.36
C THR A 665 -47.05 -11.02 4.56
N ILE A 666 -46.86 -9.81 4.04
CA ILE A 666 -47.93 -8.86 3.75
C ILE A 666 -48.77 -9.47 2.62
N SER A 667 -49.99 -9.89 2.94
CA SER A 667 -51.02 -10.23 1.96
C SER A 667 -51.82 -8.99 1.58
N ASP A 668 -52.10 -8.87 0.29
CA ASP A 668 -52.94 -7.86 -0.35
C ASP A 668 -54.27 -7.57 0.37
N SER A 669 -54.52 -6.27 0.64
CA SER A 669 -55.81 -5.59 0.46
C SER A 669 -55.65 -4.08 0.60
#